data_AF-A0A3Q7ID47-F1
#
_entry.id   AF-A0A3Q7ID47-F1
#
_cell.length_a   1.000
_cell.length_b   1.000
_cell.length_c   1.000
_cell.angle_alpha   90.00
_cell.angle_beta   90.00
_cell.angle_gamma   90.00
#
_symmetry.space_group_name_H-M   'P 1'
#
loop_
_entity.id
_entity.type
_entity.pdbx_description
1 polymer ?
#
loop_
_entity_poly.entity_id
_entity_poly.type
_entity_poly.pdbx_seq_one_letter_code
_entity_poly.pdbx_strand_id
1 'polypeptide(L)'
;MMKNIEKIFDAEEVIEDFEVMTKDAGRIQEETLEKILKENGGTEYLKQWGLNGRTDVETFKACVPIVCHSDLDPYIQRIADGDLSPILTGKPIQAISLSSGTTQGKPKFVPFNDELMNSTMQTFKTSFAFRNREFPIGNGKALQFIYSSKQFKTKGGLAAGTATTNVYRNAQFKKTMKAMSTPVCSPDQVIFGPDFQQSLYCHLLSGLIFRDEVQVVSSKLLKPDPELAETIYSKCSSLSNWYGLIPELFPNTKYIYGIMTGSMEPYLKKLRHYAGELPLLSADYGSSEGWVGVNVNPKFPPEMVTYAVLPNIGYFEFLPLEENLIGVEQANSSVGLTEVKLGEEYEIVFTNFAGLYRYRLGDVVKIKGFHNGTPELQFVCRRNLLLSINIDKNTEKDLQLAVEASGKHSVDEKLEVWTSPAMSTSQLIQDTTGEATDEILQECCNCLDKSFLDAGYVSSRKVNAIGALELMIVKRGTFHKILDHFVGLGGAVSQFKTPRCVGPKNSSLIQILSSNVVKSYSTASSLKLKGVLAASTGTTNVFTSPQYKKIMKDWSTPVCSPGEVIFAPDFQQSLYCHLLSGLIFRDEFQVVSSTFAHSIVHAFRTFEQVWEELVVDIREGVLSSRVTVPSIRLVMSKLLKPDPELAETIYSKCSSLSNWRNLLLSINIDKNTEKDLQLAVEAASKHLVDEKLEVMDFTSHVNVSADPGHYVISWELSGEATDEILQECCDCLDKTFLDAGYVSSRKVNAIGALELRIVKRGTFHKILDHFVGLGGTVSQFKTPRCVGPTNSSLIQILSSNVVKSYSSTAFF
;
A
#
# COMPACT_ATOMS: atom_id res chain seq x y z
N MET A 1 -35.54 -35.12 -34.22
CA MET A 1 -35.20 -33.73 -33.88
C MET A 1 -35.30 -33.58 -32.37
N MET A 2 -34.21 -33.85 -31.63
CA MET A 2 -34.22 -33.69 -30.17
C MET A 2 -34.25 -32.19 -29.84
N LYS A 3 -35.21 -31.76 -29.03
CA LYS A 3 -35.14 -30.46 -28.37
C LYS A 3 -34.08 -30.57 -27.28
N ASN A 4 -33.07 -29.69 -27.29
CA ASN A 4 -32.23 -29.50 -26.12
C ASN A 4 -33.10 -28.95 -24.99
N ILE A 5 -33.54 -29.82 -24.10
CA ILE A 5 -34.05 -29.43 -22.79
C ILE A 5 -32.83 -28.85 -22.07
N GLU A 6 -32.84 -27.55 -21.78
CA GLU A 6 -31.86 -26.96 -20.88
C GLU A 6 -31.99 -27.68 -19.55
N LYS A 7 -30.94 -28.40 -19.10
CA LYS A 7 -30.97 -29.13 -17.83
C LYS A 7 -31.28 -28.11 -16.73
N ILE A 8 -32.40 -28.32 -16.03
CA ILE A 8 -32.81 -27.48 -14.92
C ILE A 8 -31.70 -27.51 -13.87
N PHE A 9 -31.39 -26.37 -13.25
CA PHE A 9 -30.42 -26.32 -12.17
C PHE A 9 -30.99 -27.09 -10.96
N ASP A 10 -30.32 -28.18 -10.61
CA ASP A 10 -30.59 -28.93 -9.40
C ASP A 10 -29.59 -28.47 -8.32
N ALA A 11 -30.12 -27.97 -7.19
CA ALA A 11 -29.30 -27.49 -6.09
C ALA A 11 -28.72 -28.65 -5.27
N GLU A 12 -29.44 -29.76 -5.13
CA GLU A 12 -29.00 -30.90 -4.33
C GLU A 12 -27.98 -31.74 -5.11
N GLU A 13 -28.09 -31.85 -6.44
CA GLU A 13 -27.02 -32.43 -7.29
C GLU A 13 -25.70 -31.65 -7.13
N VAL A 14 -25.77 -30.31 -7.15
CA VAL A 14 -24.59 -29.44 -7.01
C VAL A 14 -24.01 -29.43 -5.59
N ILE A 15 -24.83 -29.71 -4.57
CA ILE A 15 -24.36 -29.95 -3.20
C ILE A 15 -23.74 -31.34 -3.11
N GLU A 16 -24.36 -32.39 -3.65
CA GLU A 16 -23.81 -33.76 -3.61
C GLU A 16 -22.45 -33.86 -4.33
N ASP A 17 -22.30 -33.23 -5.50
CA ASP A 17 -21.00 -33.07 -6.19
C ASP A 17 -19.93 -32.46 -5.24
N PHE A 18 -20.31 -31.44 -4.47
CA PHE A 18 -19.41 -30.78 -3.52
C PHE A 18 -19.14 -31.63 -2.27
N GLU A 19 -20.13 -32.33 -1.72
CA GLU A 19 -19.96 -33.26 -0.60
C GLU A 19 -19.09 -34.46 -1.00
N VAL A 20 -19.24 -34.99 -2.21
CA VAL A 20 -18.38 -36.05 -2.76
C VAL A 20 -16.95 -35.56 -2.95
N MET A 21 -16.77 -34.37 -3.55
CA MET A 21 -15.47 -33.75 -3.77
C MET A 21 -14.71 -33.44 -2.47
N THR A 22 -15.40 -32.94 -1.44
CA THR A 22 -14.74 -32.48 -0.20
C THR A 22 -14.43 -33.61 0.79
N LYS A 23 -15.02 -34.80 0.67
CA LYS A 23 -14.66 -36.00 1.47
C LYS A 23 -13.20 -36.42 1.32
N ASP A 24 -12.60 -36.15 0.16
CA ASP A 24 -11.22 -36.50 -0.17
C ASP A 24 -10.54 -35.34 -0.90
N ALA A 25 -10.53 -34.18 -0.23
CA ALA A 25 -9.95 -32.95 -0.77
C ALA A 25 -8.45 -33.08 -1.08
N GLY A 26 -7.74 -34.03 -0.43
CA GLY A 26 -6.33 -34.33 -0.69
C GLY A 26 -6.12 -34.92 -2.09
N ARG A 27 -6.75 -36.06 -2.40
CA ARG A 27 -6.65 -36.66 -3.75
C ARG A 27 -7.16 -35.71 -4.84
N ILE A 28 -8.23 -34.95 -4.58
CA ILE A 28 -8.73 -33.97 -5.56
C ILE A 28 -7.71 -32.85 -5.82
N GLN A 29 -6.93 -32.42 -4.82
CA GLN A 29 -5.82 -31.48 -5.03
C GLN A 29 -4.68 -32.08 -5.86
N GLU A 30 -4.32 -33.35 -5.62
CA GLU A 30 -3.33 -34.07 -6.43
C GLU A 30 -3.78 -34.20 -7.89
N GLU A 31 -5.01 -34.68 -8.14
CA GLU A 31 -5.62 -34.79 -9.48
C GLU A 31 -5.73 -33.42 -10.18
N THR A 32 -6.00 -32.35 -9.43
CA THR A 32 -6.10 -30.99 -9.96
C THR A 32 -4.73 -30.43 -10.35
N LEU A 33 -3.71 -30.63 -9.52
CA LEU A 33 -2.34 -30.29 -9.87
C LEU A 33 -1.87 -31.12 -11.08
N GLU A 34 -2.13 -32.42 -11.09
CA GLU A 34 -1.77 -33.32 -12.18
C GLU A 34 -2.41 -32.87 -13.51
N LYS A 35 -3.69 -32.45 -13.49
CA LYS A 35 -4.36 -31.84 -14.66
C LYS A 35 -3.67 -30.55 -15.11
N ILE A 36 -3.36 -29.62 -14.20
CA ILE A 36 -2.67 -28.36 -14.52
C ILE A 36 -1.29 -28.63 -15.15
N LEU A 37 -0.53 -29.57 -14.60
CA LEU A 37 0.83 -29.89 -15.04
C LEU A 37 0.85 -30.71 -16.34
N LYS A 38 -0.11 -31.61 -16.56
CA LYS A 38 -0.32 -32.29 -17.87
C LYS A 38 -0.65 -31.30 -18.98
N GLU A 39 -1.51 -30.32 -18.69
CA GLU A 39 -1.96 -29.33 -19.66
C GLU A 39 -0.88 -28.29 -19.99
N ASN A 40 -0.13 -27.84 -18.98
CA ASN A 40 0.84 -26.75 -19.11
C ASN A 40 2.31 -27.19 -19.11
N GLY A 41 2.65 -28.48 -18.92
CA GLY A 41 4.04 -28.96 -18.83
C GLY A 41 4.91 -28.69 -20.07
N GLY A 42 4.29 -28.38 -21.21
CA GLY A 42 4.97 -27.93 -22.42
C GLY A 42 5.36 -26.44 -22.44
N THR A 43 5.02 -25.67 -21.41
CA THR A 43 5.21 -24.21 -21.37
C THR A 43 6.66 -23.78 -21.13
N GLU A 44 6.99 -22.55 -21.53
CA GLU A 44 8.30 -21.94 -21.28
C GLU A 44 8.65 -21.92 -19.79
N TYR A 45 7.72 -21.47 -18.94
CA TYR A 45 7.94 -21.35 -17.49
C TYR A 45 8.19 -22.70 -16.81
N LEU A 46 7.37 -23.73 -17.07
CA LEU A 46 7.58 -25.05 -16.44
C LEU A 46 8.79 -25.81 -17.01
N LYS A 47 9.22 -25.51 -18.25
CA LYS A 47 10.50 -25.99 -18.79
C LYS A 47 11.69 -25.33 -18.12
N GLN A 48 11.65 -24.02 -17.88
CA GLN A 48 12.72 -23.28 -17.17
C GLN A 48 13.00 -23.87 -15.79
N TRP A 49 11.96 -24.29 -15.06
CA TRP A 49 12.08 -24.93 -13.75
C TRP A 49 12.35 -26.45 -13.79
N GLY A 50 12.66 -27.02 -14.96
CA GLY A 50 13.15 -28.41 -15.08
C GLY A 50 12.13 -29.51 -14.72
N LEU A 51 10.83 -29.18 -14.73
CA LEU A 51 9.76 -30.10 -14.37
C LEU A 51 9.68 -31.30 -15.33
N ASN A 52 10.05 -31.11 -16.60
CA ASN A 52 10.24 -32.14 -17.62
C ASN A 52 9.05 -33.11 -17.77
N GLY A 53 7.82 -32.61 -17.62
CA GLY A 53 6.59 -33.40 -17.77
C GLY A 53 6.23 -34.28 -16.55
N ARG A 54 6.98 -34.18 -15.44
CA ARG A 54 6.57 -34.75 -14.15
C ARG A 54 5.40 -33.95 -13.57
N THR A 55 4.51 -34.63 -12.84
CA THR A 55 3.20 -34.10 -12.42
C THR A 55 2.88 -34.34 -10.93
N ASP A 56 3.81 -34.94 -10.20
CA ASP A 56 3.73 -35.22 -8.77
C ASP A 56 3.97 -33.97 -7.89
N VAL A 57 3.30 -33.93 -6.73
CA VAL A 57 3.39 -32.82 -5.77
C VAL A 57 4.82 -32.60 -5.26
N GLU A 58 5.56 -33.68 -5.02
CA GLU A 58 6.92 -33.64 -4.46
C GLU A 58 7.89 -32.94 -5.42
N THR A 59 7.95 -33.38 -6.69
CA THR A 59 8.70 -32.69 -7.74
C THR A 59 8.21 -31.26 -7.91
N PHE A 60 6.89 -31.02 -7.95
CA PHE A 60 6.36 -29.68 -8.18
C PHE A 60 6.82 -28.69 -7.11
N LYS A 61 6.71 -29.05 -5.82
CA LYS A 61 7.23 -28.24 -4.70
C LYS A 61 8.76 -28.13 -4.76
N ALA A 62 9.49 -29.17 -5.16
CA ALA A 62 10.96 -29.14 -5.23
C ALA A 62 11.51 -28.30 -6.39
N CYS A 63 10.85 -28.29 -7.56
CA CYS A 63 11.33 -27.65 -8.79
C CYS A 63 10.81 -26.23 -8.99
N VAL A 64 9.53 -25.96 -8.69
CA VAL A 64 8.90 -24.66 -9.00
C VAL A 64 8.94 -23.77 -7.76
N PRO A 65 9.49 -22.54 -7.81
CA PRO A 65 9.56 -21.66 -6.66
C PRO A 65 8.21 -21.03 -6.31
N ILE A 66 8.04 -20.63 -5.05
CA ILE A 66 6.96 -19.74 -4.61
C ILE A 66 7.28 -18.31 -5.09
N VAL A 67 6.34 -17.66 -5.78
CA VAL A 67 6.59 -16.38 -6.48
C VAL A 67 5.60 -15.26 -6.13
N CYS A 68 6.06 -14.03 -6.29
CA CYS A 68 5.29 -12.80 -6.27
C CYS A 68 4.91 -12.35 -7.69
N HIS A 69 4.03 -11.35 -7.78
CA HIS A 69 3.60 -10.83 -9.08
C HIS A 69 4.71 -10.18 -9.91
N SER A 70 5.72 -9.59 -9.25
CA SER A 70 6.93 -9.06 -9.87
C SER A 70 7.65 -10.05 -10.76
N ASP A 71 7.56 -11.34 -10.42
CA ASP A 71 8.39 -12.39 -10.96
C ASP A 71 7.71 -13.05 -12.18
N LEU A 72 6.37 -12.94 -12.25
CA LEU A 72 5.55 -13.36 -13.38
C LEU A 72 5.25 -12.22 -14.36
N ASP A 73 5.32 -10.94 -13.95
CA ASP A 73 5.01 -9.79 -14.81
C ASP A 73 5.76 -9.80 -16.16
N PRO A 74 7.07 -10.12 -16.27
CA PRO A 74 7.76 -10.18 -17.57
C PRO A 74 7.13 -11.16 -18.58
N TYR A 75 6.63 -12.30 -18.09
CA TYR A 75 5.93 -13.30 -18.89
C TYR A 75 4.50 -12.83 -19.25
N ILE A 76 3.80 -12.19 -18.30
CA ILE A 76 2.45 -11.64 -18.49
C ILE A 76 2.46 -10.47 -19.48
N GLN A 77 3.47 -9.58 -19.44
CA GLN A 77 3.62 -8.48 -20.39
C GLN A 77 3.88 -8.99 -21.81
N ARG A 78 4.64 -10.09 -22.00
CA ARG A 78 4.79 -10.73 -23.33
C ARG A 78 3.46 -11.23 -23.90
N ILE A 79 2.65 -11.92 -23.08
CA ILE A 79 1.29 -12.35 -23.47
C ILE A 79 0.43 -11.12 -23.81
N ALA A 80 0.49 -10.06 -23.00
CA ALA A 80 -0.26 -8.82 -23.24
C ALA A 80 0.21 -8.09 -24.52
N ASP A 81 1.50 -8.13 -24.84
CA ASP A 81 2.06 -7.52 -26.06
C ASP A 81 1.88 -8.35 -27.33
N GLY A 82 1.40 -9.60 -27.22
CA GLY A 82 0.95 -10.42 -28.35
C GLY A 82 1.79 -11.65 -28.64
N ASP A 83 2.67 -12.07 -27.73
CA ASP A 83 3.38 -13.35 -27.84
C ASP A 83 2.39 -14.51 -27.67
N LEU A 84 2.18 -15.28 -28.74
CA LEU A 84 1.26 -16.43 -28.81
C LEU A 84 1.94 -17.77 -28.48
N SER A 85 3.21 -17.76 -28.08
CA SER A 85 3.88 -18.98 -27.59
C SER A 85 3.30 -19.43 -26.24
N PRO A 86 3.39 -20.73 -25.89
CA PRO A 86 2.89 -21.24 -24.61
C PRO A 86 3.83 -20.82 -23.47
N ILE A 87 3.76 -19.55 -23.03
CA ILE A 87 4.68 -19.00 -22.03
C ILE A 87 4.33 -19.51 -20.62
N LEU A 88 3.09 -19.27 -20.20
CA LEU A 88 2.57 -19.61 -18.86
C LEU A 88 1.53 -20.74 -18.91
N THR A 89 0.75 -20.87 -19.98
CA THR A 89 -0.24 -21.93 -20.18
C THR A 89 -0.23 -22.45 -21.62
N GLY A 90 -0.65 -23.71 -21.81
CA GLY A 90 -0.90 -24.30 -23.12
C GLY A 90 -2.23 -23.89 -23.76
N LYS A 91 -3.14 -23.23 -23.02
CA LYS A 91 -4.43 -22.75 -23.54
C LYS A 91 -4.41 -21.28 -23.94
N PRO A 92 -5.20 -20.86 -24.96
CA PRO A 92 -5.30 -19.44 -25.34
C PRO A 92 -5.79 -18.55 -24.18
N ILE A 93 -5.07 -17.46 -23.94
CA ILE A 93 -5.52 -16.36 -23.09
C ILE A 93 -6.47 -15.48 -23.91
N GLN A 94 -7.71 -15.30 -23.44
CA GLN A 94 -8.74 -14.52 -24.13
C GLN A 94 -8.75 -13.05 -23.71
N ALA A 95 -8.41 -12.80 -22.44
CA ALA A 95 -8.48 -11.49 -21.82
C ALA A 95 -7.41 -11.35 -20.73
N ILE A 96 -7.16 -10.11 -20.32
CA ILE A 96 -6.41 -9.75 -19.12
C ILE A 96 -7.39 -9.22 -18.07
N SER A 97 -7.32 -9.80 -16.89
CA SER A 97 -8.03 -9.37 -15.69
C SER A 97 -7.15 -8.39 -14.90
N LEU A 98 -7.68 -7.20 -14.61
CA LEU A 98 -7.01 -6.17 -13.81
C LEU A 98 -7.29 -6.40 -12.33
N SER A 99 -6.26 -6.72 -11.54
CA SER A 99 -6.41 -6.85 -10.07
C SER A 99 -6.40 -5.49 -9.39
N SER A 100 -7.15 -5.36 -8.29
CA SER A 100 -7.18 -4.15 -7.45
C SER A 100 -5.93 -4.01 -6.57
N GLY A 101 -5.13 -5.07 -6.42
CA GLY A 101 -3.78 -4.94 -5.90
C GLY A 101 -2.86 -4.28 -6.94
N THR A 102 -2.04 -3.32 -6.53
CA THR A 102 -1.10 -2.63 -7.42
C THR A 102 0.35 -3.05 -7.14
N THR A 103 1.18 -2.99 -8.19
CA THR A 103 2.64 -3.10 -8.09
C THR A 103 3.21 -1.78 -8.62
N GLN A 104 4.03 -1.10 -7.82
CA GLN A 104 4.58 0.24 -8.15
C GLN A 104 3.52 1.28 -8.59
N GLY A 105 2.28 1.16 -8.09
CA GLY A 105 1.16 2.04 -8.44
C GLY A 105 0.40 1.68 -9.74
N LYS A 106 0.78 0.62 -10.46
CA LYS A 106 0.03 0.09 -11.61
C LYS A 106 -0.85 -1.10 -11.20
N PRO A 107 -2.07 -1.29 -11.76
CA PRO A 107 -2.86 -2.50 -11.56
C PRO A 107 -2.12 -3.74 -12.06
N LYS A 108 -2.13 -4.84 -11.29
CA LYS A 108 -1.58 -6.13 -11.77
C LYS A 108 -2.39 -6.66 -12.96
N PHE A 109 -1.71 -7.16 -13.98
CA PHE A 109 -2.34 -7.87 -15.10
C PHE A 109 -2.42 -9.37 -14.78
N VAL A 110 -3.55 -10.01 -15.02
CA VAL A 110 -3.75 -11.44 -14.75
C VAL A 110 -4.29 -12.14 -16.01
N PRO A 111 -3.66 -13.20 -16.52
CA PRO A 111 -4.17 -13.95 -17.66
C PRO A 111 -5.54 -14.60 -17.39
N PHE A 112 -6.47 -14.55 -18.34
CA PHE A 112 -7.81 -15.13 -18.22
C PHE A 112 -8.19 -16.04 -19.40
N ASN A 113 -8.70 -17.24 -19.10
CA ASN A 113 -9.06 -18.29 -20.06
C ASN A 113 -10.37 -19.03 -19.66
N ASP A 114 -10.81 -19.97 -20.50
CA ASP A 114 -12.07 -20.72 -20.28
C ASP A 114 -12.08 -21.61 -19.03
N GLU A 115 -10.93 -22.12 -18.57
CA GLU A 115 -10.87 -22.93 -17.35
C GLU A 115 -11.17 -22.07 -16.11
N LEU A 116 -10.65 -20.83 -16.05
CA LEU A 116 -11.00 -19.88 -14.99
C LEU A 116 -12.48 -19.46 -15.07
N MET A 117 -13.06 -19.34 -16.27
CA MET A 117 -14.50 -19.13 -16.44
C MET A 117 -15.30 -20.33 -15.90
N ASN A 118 -14.97 -21.55 -16.29
CA ASN A 118 -15.65 -22.77 -15.83
C ASN A 118 -15.59 -22.91 -14.31
N SER A 119 -14.40 -22.70 -13.72
CA SER A 119 -14.16 -22.73 -12.28
C SER A 119 -14.95 -21.63 -11.53
N THR A 120 -15.07 -20.44 -12.12
CA THR A 120 -15.93 -19.35 -11.60
C THR A 120 -17.40 -19.76 -11.63
N MET A 121 -17.87 -20.36 -12.72
CA MET A 121 -19.27 -20.80 -12.85
C MET A 121 -19.59 -21.97 -11.91
N GLN A 122 -18.65 -22.88 -11.63
CA GLN A 122 -18.81 -23.89 -10.59
C GLN A 122 -18.93 -23.23 -9.20
N THR A 123 -17.99 -22.33 -8.86
CA THR A 123 -18.01 -21.59 -7.58
C THR A 123 -19.34 -20.88 -7.35
N PHE A 124 -19.84 -20.14 -8.35
CA PHE A 124 -21.13 -19.45 -8.25
C PHE A 124 -22.33 -20.41 -8.11
N LYS A 125 -22.32 -21.55 -8.82
CA LYS A 125 -23.36 -22.59 -8.70
C LYS A 125 -23.38 -23.21 -7.30
N THR A 126 -22.24 -23.66 -6.79
CA THR A 126 -22.14 -24.27 -5.46
C THR A 126 -22.53 -23.26 -4.37
N SER A 127 -21.99 -22.04 -4.45
CA SER A 127 -22.35 -20.93 -3.56
C SER A 127 -23.85 -20.61 -3.58
N PHE A 128 -24.48 -20.62 -4.77
CA PHE A 128 -25.92 -20.44 -4.90
C PHE A 128 -26.72 -21.62 -4.35
N ALA A 129 -26.30 -22.87 -4.56
CA ALA A 129 -27.00 -24.06 -4.07
C ALA A 129 -27.13 -24.05 -2.54
N PHE A 130 -26.02 -23.85 -1.81
CA PHE A 130 -26.05 -23.73 -0.34
C PHE A 130 -26.94 -22.57 0.14
N ARG A 131 -26.88 -21.39 -0.50
CA ARG A 131 -27.82 -20.29 -0.18
C ARG A 131 -29.27 -20.65 -0.44
N ASN A 132 -29.57 -21.28 -1.58
CA ASN A 132 -30.93 -21.58 -1.98
C ASN A 132 -31.57 -22.70 -1.16
N ARG A 133 -30.77 -23.60 -0.56
CA ARG A 133 -31.26 -24.58 0.41
C ARG A 133 -31.72 -23.91 1.71
N GLU A 134 -30.96 -22.94 2.22
CA GLU A 134 -31.30 -22.24 3.48
C GLU A 134 -32.29 -21.07 3.28
N PHE A 135 -32.27 -20.43 2.12
CA PHE A 135 -33.13 -19.30 1.73
C PHE A 135 -33.68 -19.47 0.29
N PRO A 136 -34.72 -20.30 0.08
CA PRO A 136 -35.21 -20.63 -1.26
C PRO A 136 -35.72 -19.41 -2.06
N ILE A 137 -35.21 -19.29 -3.29
CA ILE A 137 -35.65 -18.33 -4.29
C ILE A 137 -36.53 -19.08 -5.32
N GLY A 138 -37.71 -18.54 -5.58
CA GLY A 138 -38.66 -19.10 -6.56
C GLY A 138 -38.44 -18.51 -7.95
N ASN A 139 -39.54 -18.23 -8.66
CA ASN A 139 -39.52 -17.51 -9.94
C ASN A 139 -39.25 -16.00 -9.78
N GLY A 140 -38.45 -15.61 -8.78
CA GLY A 140 -38.14 -14.23 -8.47
C GLY A 140 -37.01 -13.66 -9.34
N LYS A 141 -36.95 -12.34 -9.45
CA LYS A 141 -35.80 -11.64 -10.01
C LYS A 141 -34.72 -11.49 -8.95
N ALA A 142 -33.51 -11.90 -9.32
CA ALA A 142 -32.30 -11.44 -8.66
C ALA A 142 -31.95 -10.08 -9.24
N LEU A 143 -32.36 -9.05 -8.53
CA LEU A 143 -31.94 -7.67 -8.78
C LEU A 143 -30.38 -7.70 -8.40
N GLN A 144 -29.45 -7.38 -9.36
CA GLN A 144 -27.96 -7.17 -9.29
C GLN A 144 -27.42 -5.81 -9.94
N PHE A 145 -26.48 -5.10 -9.29
CA PHE A 145 -25.92 -3.71 -9.45
C PHE A 145 -24.50 -3.89 -9.94
N ILE A 146 -24.35 -4.20 -11.22
CA ILE A 146 -23.10 -4.68 -11.76
C ILE A 146 -22.49 -3.59 -12.61
N TYR A 147 -21.45 -2.94 -12.09
CA TYR A 147 -20.69 -1.93 -12.82
C TYR A 147 -19.50 -2.58 -13.52
N SER A 148 -19.48 -2.56 -14.85
CA SER A 148 -18.29 -2.97 -15.61
C SER A 148 -17.28 -1.82 -15.74
N SER A 149 -16.00 -2.14 -15.73
CA SER A 149 -14.95 -1.20 -16.13
C SER A 149 -14.96 -1.00 -17.65
N LYS A 150 -14.58 0.20 -18.11
CA LYS A 150 -14.18 0.43 -19.51
C LYS A 150 -13.01 -0.51 -19.86
N GLN A 151 -13.26 -1.49 -20.72
CA GLN A 151 -12.19 -2.33 -21.26
C GLN A 151 -11.30 -1.53 -22.21
N PHE A 152 -10.00 -1.81 -22.20
CA PHE A 152 -9.04 -1.35 -23.21
C PHE A 152 -8.43 -2.54 -23.97
N LYS A 153 -7.62 -2.25 -24.99
CA LYS A 153 -6.84 -3.27 -25.71
C LYS A 153 -5.37 -3.19 -25.30
N THR A 154 -4.77 -4.34 -25.02
CA THR A 154 -3.31 -4.47 -24.87
C THR A 154 -2.62 -4.29 -26.23
N LYS A 155 -1.28 -4.17 -26.28
CA LYS A 155 -0.58 -4.03 -27.58
C LYS A 155 -0.81 -5.23 -28.50
N GLY A 156 -0.89 -6.43 -27.92
CA GLY A 156 -1.25 -7.67 -28.61
C GLY A 156 -2.74 -7.85 -28.92
N GLY A 157 -3.58 -6.84 -28.66
CA GLY A 157 -5.00 -6.88 -29.00
C GLY A 157 -5.89 -7.70 -28.06
N LEU A 158 -5.39 -8.20 -26.92
CA LEU A 158 -6.23 -8.81 -25.89
C LEU A 158 -7.14 -7.76 -25.24
N ALA A 159 -8.32 -8.16 -24.78
CA ALA A 159 -9.18 -7.28 -23.99
C ALA A 159 -8.71 -7.22 -22.54
N ALA A 160 -8.47 -6.02 -22.00
CA ALA A 160 -8.08 -5.80 -20.61
C ALA A 160 -9.19 -5.08 -19.84
N GLY A 161 -9.58 -5.60 -18.68
CA GLY A 161 -10.64 -5.05 -17.81
C GLY A 161 -10.68 -5.78 -16.46
N THR A 162 -11.56 -5.41 -15.53
CA THR A 162 -11.64 -6.12 -14.24
C THR A 162 -12.05 -7.58 -14.43
N ALA A 163 -11.60 -8.49 -13.54
CA ALA A 163 -12.00 -9.91 -13.58
C ALA A 163 -13.53 -10.08 -13.62
N THR A 164 -14.24 -9.29 -12.82
CA THR A 164 -15.70 -9.20 -12.83
C THR A 164 -16.26 -8.79 -14.21
N THR A 165 -15.70 -7.76 -14.86
CA THR A 165 -16.09 -7.34 -16.21
C THR A 165 -15.90 -8.46 -17.24
N ASN A 166 -14.78 -9.20 -17.14
CA ASN A 166 -14.49 -10.32 -18.02
C ASN A 166 -15.49 -11.48 -17.81
N VAL A 167 -15.91 -11.73 -16.57
CA VAL A 167 -16.96 -12.71 -16.24
C VAL A 167 -18.32 -12.29 -16.81
N TYR A 168 -18.79 -11.07 -16.52
CA TYR A 168 -20.14 -10.62 -16.88
C TYR A 168 -20.35 -10.44 -18.39
N ARG A 169 -19.27 -10.20 -19.16
CA ARG A 169 -19.34 -10.13 -20.63
C ARG A 169 -19.38 -11.51 -21.31
N ASN A 170 -19.05 -12.60 -20.62
CA ASN A 170 -19.08 -13.94 -21.20
C ASN A 170 -20.53 -14.48 -21.31
N ALA A 171 -20.86 -15.12 -22.44
CA ALA A 171 -22.18 -15.70 -22.67
C ALA A 171 -22.57 -16.81 -21.67
N GLN A 172 -21.59 -17.48 -21.05
CA GLN A 172 -21.79 -18.52 -20.04
C GLN A 172 -22.33 -17.98 -18.72
N PHE A 173 -21.97 -16.75 -18.33
CA PHE A 173 -22.54 -16.09 -17.15
C PHE A 173 -24.06 -15.95 -17.28
N LYS A 174 -24.54 -15.37 -18.40
CA LYS A 174 -25.98 -15.18 -18.65
C LYS A 174 -26.77 -16.51 -18.68
N LYS A 175 -26.20 -17.55 -19.28
CA LYS A 175 -26.79 -18.91 -19.27
C LYS A 175 -26.90 -19.46 -17.85
N THR A 176 -25.86 -19.29 -17.03
CA THR A 176 -25.82 -19.78 -15.65
C THR A 176 -26.79 -19.01 -14.75
N MET A 177 -26.83 -17.67 -14.83
CA MET A 177 -27.78 -16.85 -14.06
C MET A 177 -29.24 -17.15 -14.42
N LYS A 178 -29.54 -17.46 -15.69
CA LYS A 178 -30.86 -17.92 -16.13
C LYS A 178 -31.18 -19.31 -15.56
N ALA A 179 -30.23 -20.24 -15.60
CA ALA A 179 -30.43 -21.61 -15.12
C ALA A 179 -30.70 -21.68 -13.61
N MET A 180 -30.03 -20.85 -12.81
CA MET A 180 -30.21 -20.74 -11.35
C MET A 180 -31.52 -20.03 -10.93
N SER A 181 -32.45 -19.76 -11.86
CA SER A 181 -33.66 -18.95 -11.62
C SER A 181 -33.40 -17.57 -11.01
N THR A 182 -32.19 -17.04 -11.16
CA THR A 182 -31.76 -15.72 -10.70
C THR A 182 -31.50 -14.78 -11.90
N PRO A 183 -32.52 -14.46 -12.73
CA PRO A 183 -32.30 -13.56 -13.85
C PRO A 183 -31.92 -12.18 -13.31
N VAL A 184 -30.66 -11.79 -13.53
CA VAL A 184 -30.20 -10.41 -13.35
C VAL A 184 -31.18 -9.54 -14.08
N CYS A 185 -31.90 -8.69 -13.36
CA CYS A 185 -32.83 -7.84 -14.06
C CYS A 185 -32.02 -6.88 -14.96
N SER A 186 -31.04 -6.11 -14.49
CA SER A 186 -30.30 -5.05 -15.22
C SER A 186 -30.07 -5.20 -16.75
N PRO A 187 -30.17 -4.13 -17.57
CA PRO A 187 -29.82 -4.16 -19.00
C PRO A 187 -28.30 -4.22 -19.20
N ASP A 188 -27.87 -4.87 -20.28
CA ASP A 188 -26.48 -4.81 -20.75
C ASP A 188 -26.01 -3.35 -20.93
N GLN A 189 -26.89 -2.48 -21.41
CA GLN A 189 -26.61 -1.06 -21.64
C GLN A 189 -26.36 -0.26 -20.35
N VAL A 190 -26.79 -0.77 -19.18
CA VAL A 190 -26.56 -0.16 -17.86
C VAL A 190 -25.35 -0.83 -17.19
N ILE A 191 -25.29 -2.17 -17.23
CA ILE A 191 -24.16 -2.95 -16.70
C ILE A 191 -22.83 -2.53 -17.36
N PHE A 192 -22.88 -2.30 -18.68
CA PHE A 192 -21.76 -1.87 -19.51
C PHE A 192 -21.80 -0.37 -19.84
N GLY A 193 -22.57 0.42 -19.09
CA GLY A 193 -22.67 1.87 -19.23
C GLY A 193 -21.34 2.57 -18.88
N PRO A 194 -20.92 3.62 -19.60
CA PRO A 194 -19.65 4.31 -19.35
C PRO A 194 -19.72 5.35 -18.23
N ASP A 195 -20.92 5.75 -17.80
CA ASP A 195 -21.18 6.78 -16.79
C ASP A 195 -21.76 6.11 -15.53
N PHE A 196 -21.11 6.33 -14.38
CA PHE A 196 -21.53 5.73 -13.11
C PHE A 196 -22.84 6.31 -12.57
N GLN A 197 -23.07 7.62 -12.66
CA GLN A 197 -24.28 8.24 -12.10
C GLN A 197 -25.51 7.85 -12.92
N GLN A 198 -25.39 7.86 -14.26
CA GLN A 198 -26.42 7.33 -15.14
C GLN A 198 -26.64 5.84 -14.88
N SER A 199 -25.58 5.03 -14.70
CA SER A 199 -25.74 3.59 -14.46
C SER A 199 -26.35 3.31 -13.09
N LEU A 200 -25.96 4.01 -12.03
CA LEU A 200 -26.55 3.90 -10.69
C LEU A 200 -28.01 4.34 -10.67
N TYR A 201 -28.37 5.45 -11.33
CA TYR A 201 -29.75 5.91 -11.44
C TYR A 201 -30.60 4.93 -12.26
N CYS A 202 -30.11 4.56 -13.46
CA CYS A 202 -30.72 3.54 -14.31
C CYS A 202 -30.71 2.14 -13.69
N HIS A 203 -29.95 1.89 -12.62
CA HIS A 203 -30.21 0.82 -11.69
C HIS A 203 -31.32 1.23 -10.69
N LEU A 204 -31.13 2.11 -9.71
CA LEU A 204 -32.14 2.33 -8.64
C LEU A 204 -33.60 2.45 -9.13
N LEU A 205 -33.85 3.29 -10.15
CA LEU A 205 -35.14 3.45 -10.85
C LEU A 205 -35.74 2.10 -11.30
N SER A 206 -34.93 1.38 -12.05
CA SER A 206 -35.11 0.04 -12.58
C SER A 206 -35.25 -1.06 -11.50
N GLY A 207 -35.14 -0.72 -10.21
CA GLY A 207 -35.42 -1.65 -9.12
C GLY A 207 -36.85 -1.57 -8.67
N LEU A 208 -37.28 -0.32 -8.51
CA LEU A 208 -38.62 0.06 -8.12
C LEU A 208 -39.67 -0.51 -9.08
N ILE A 209 -39.38 -0.55 -10.39
CA ILE A 209 -40.27 -1.09 -11.44
C ILE A 209 -40.53 -2.59 -11.33
N PHE A 210 -39.60 -3.37 -10.76
CA PHE A 210 -39.75 -4.83 -10.61
C PHE A 210 -39.91 -5.27 -9.16
N ARG A 211 -40.12 -4.34 -8.21
CA ARG A 211 -40.09 -4.56 -6.76
C ARG A 211 -40.93 -5.73 -6.22
N ASP A 212 -42.00 -6.11 -6.93
CA ASP A 212 -42.89 -7.20 -6.51
C ASP A 212 -42.43 -8.57 -7.02
N GLU A 213 -41.63 -8.63 -8.10
CA GLU A 213 -40.98 -9.86 -8.56
C GLU A 213 -39.69 -10.19 -7.79
N VAL A 214 -39.26 -9.30 -6.90
CA VAL A 214 -37.87 -9.22 -6.42
C VAL A 214 -37.63 -10.05 -5.17
N GLN A 215 -36.62 -10.92 -5.23
CA GLN A 215 -36.28 -11.81 -4.11
C GLN A 215 -34.83 -11.63 -3.62
N VAL A 216 -33.98 -10.96 -4.41
CA VAL A 216 -32.64 -10.40 -4.07
C VAL A 216 -32.54 -9.05 -4.81
N VAL A 217 -31.78 -8.03 -4.36
CA VAL A 217 -31.95 -6.60 -4.78
C VAL A 217 -30.73 -5.96 -5.49
N SER A 218 -30.82 -5.22 -6.68
CA SER A 218 -29.84 -4.43 -7.60
C SER A 218 -30.30 -4.42 -9.21
N SER A 219 -30.34 -3.44 -10.20
CA SER A 219 -31.62 -3.28 -11.10
C SER A 219 -31.92 -3.10 -12.70
N LYS A 220 -33.17 -3.40 -13.27
CA LYS A 220 -33.77 -3.16 -14.71
C LYS A 220 -35.07 -2.30 -15.09
N LEU A 221 -35.07 -1.70 -16.30
CA LEU A 221 -36.05 -0.98 -17.20
C LEU A 221 -37.59 -0.83 -16.99
N LEU A 222 -38.11 0.26 -17.62
CA LEU A 222 -39.39 1.01 -17.43
C LEU A 222 -40.71 0.57 -18.11
N LYS A 223 -41.81 0.98 -17.46
CA LYS A 223 -43.04 1.57 -18.03
C LYS A 223 -43.47 2.79 -17.17
N PRO A 224 -44.36 3.69 -17.63
CA PRO A 224 -44.96 4.72 -16.77
C PRO A 224 -45.92 4.10 -15.76
N ASP A 225 -45.75 4.40 -14.48
CA ASP A 225 -46.60 3.91 -13.39
C ASP A 225 -46.72 4.98 -12.27
N PRO A 226 -47.80 5.77 -12.24
CA PRO A 226 -48.01 6.80 -11.22
C PRO A 226 -48.39 6.25 -9.85
N GLU A 227 -49.05 5.09 -9.78
CA GLU A 227 -49.50 4.48 -8.53
C GLU A 227 -48.31 3.91 -7.75
N LEU A 228 -47.37 3.28 -8.47
CA LEU A 228 -46.06 2.89 -7.97
C LEU A 228 -45.28 4.11 -7.46
N ALA A 229 -45.27 5.22 -8.21
CA ALA A 229 -44.53 6.43 -7.82
C ALA A 229 -45.05 7.04 -6.52
N GLU A 230 -46.37 7.16 -6.35
CA GLU A 230 -47.01 7.64 -5.12
C GLU A 230 -46.78 6.67 -3.95
N THR A 231 -46.85 5.35 -4.21
CA THR A 231 -46.55 4.30 -3.21
C THR A 231 -45.12 4.39 -2.68
N ILE A 232 -44.15 4.66 -3.57
CA ILE A 232 -42.75 4.85 -3.19
C ILE A 232 -42.55 6.17 -2.43
N TYR A 233 -43.19 7.25 -2.88
CA TYR A 233 -43.14 8.54 -2.19
C TYR A 233 -43.67 8.42 -0.76
N SER A 234 -44.87 7.86 -0.58
CA SER A 234 -45.51 7.61 0.71
C SER A 234 -44.63 6.75 1.64
N LYS A 235 -44.07 5.64 1.15
CA LYS A 235 -43.13 4.79 1.92
C LYS A 235 -41.85 5.52 2.32
N CYS A 236 -41.20 6.24 1.39
CA CYS A 236 -39.99 7.00 1.70
C CYS A 236 -40.27 8.15 2.68
N SER A 237 -41.44 8.78 2.63
CA SER A 237 -41.86 9.85 3.54
C SER A 237 -42.31 9.37 4.93
N SER A 238 -42.74 8.10 5.07
CA SER A 238 -43.16 7.54 6.36
C SER A 238 -42.01 6.90 7.16
N LEU A 239 -40.85 6.65 6.53
CA LEU A 239 -39.68 6.01 7.14
C LEU A 239 -38.93 6.93 8.12
N SER A 240 -38.94 6.58 9.41
CA SER A 240 -38.07 7.22 10.41
C SER A 240 -36.60 6.81 10.21
N ASN A 241 -35.73 7.81 9.98
CA ASN A 241 -34.28 7.65 9.76
C ASN A 241 -33.88 6.58 8.73
N TRP A 242 -34.72 6.26 7.74
CA TRP A 242 -34.44 5.25 6.69
C TRP A 242 -34.13 3.83 7.21
N TYR A 243 -34.52 3.48 8.45
CA TYR A 243 -34.39 2.12 8.97
C TYR A 243 -35.34 1.16 8.23
N GLY A 244 -34.89 -0.04 7.86
CA GLY A 244 -35.72 -1.02 7.15
C GLY A 244 -36.10 -0.60 5.71
N LEU A 245 -35.38 0.32 5.10
CA LEU A 245 -35.61 0.80 3.73
C LEU A 245 -35.74 -0.32 2.68
N ILE A 246 -34.90 -1.36 2.78
CA ILE A 246 -34.82 -2.43 1.79
C ILE A 246 -36.10 -3.30 1.81
N PRO A 247 -36.57 -3.86 2.94
CA PRO A 247 -37.85 -4.58 2.95
C PRO A 247 -39.05 -3.66 2.66
N GLU A 248 -39.01 -2.36 3.02
CA GLU A 248 -40.12 -1.44 2.69
C GLU A 248 -40.26 -1.22 1.17
N LEU A 249 -39.16 -0.98 0.46
CA LEU A 249 -39.17 -0.81 -0.99
C LEU A 249 -39.32 -2.14 -1.74
N PHE A 250 -38.68 -3.20 -1.26
CA PHE A 250 -38.54 -4.51 -1.91
C PHE A 250 -39.06 -5.64 -1.00
N PRO A 251 -40.39 -5.74 -0.79
CA PRO A 251 -40.99 -6.57 0.27
C PRO A 251 -40.80 -8.08 0.09
N ASN A 252 -40.47 -8.54 -1.11
CA ASN A 252 -40.24 -9.96 -1.39
C ASN A 252 -38.77 -10.41 -1.21
N THR A 253 -37.86 -9.49 -0.87
CA THR A 253 -36.43 -9.76 -0.61
C THR A 253 -36.24 -10.83 0.48
N LYS A 254 -35.38 -11.82 0.23
CA LYS A 254 -35.08 -12.92 1.17
C LYS A 254 -33.80 -12.70 1.96
N TYR A 255 -32.80 -12.07 1.33
CA TYR A 255 -31.52 -11.74 1.93
C TYR A 255 -30.81 -10.64 1.12
N ILE A 256 -29.77 -10.06 1.70
CA ILE A 256 -28.83 -9.15 1.03
C ILE A 256 -27.47 -9.84 0.99
N TYR A 257 -26.84 -9.91 -0.19
CA TYR A 257 -25.55 -10.59 -0.37
C TYR A 257 -24.47 -9.68 -0.96
N GLY A 258 -23.23 -9.89 -0.56
CA GLY A 258 -22.04 -9.21 -1.09
C GLY A 258 -20.78 -9.62 -0.34
N ILE A 259 -19.62 -9.04 -0.69
CA ILE A 259 -18.39 -9.22 0.10
C ILE A 259 -18.49 -8.36 1.35
N MET A 260 -18.57 -8.99 2.52
CA MET A 260 -18.79 -8.29 3.80
C MET A 260 -17.68 -8.47 4.83
N THR A 261 -16.58 -9.16 4.48
CA THR A 261 -15.45 -9.49 5.38
C THR A 261 -14.23 -8.55 5.26
N GLY A 262 -13.38 -8.55 6.28
CA GLY A 262 -12.18 -7.73 6.42
C GLY A 262 -12.49 -6.25 6.30
N SER A 263 -11.79 -5.57 5.37
CA SER A 263 -11.99 -4.15 5.00
C SER A 263 -13.46 -3.66 4.85
N MET A 264 -14.41 -4.56 4.61
CA MET A 264 -15.84 -4.29 4.41
C MET A 264 -16.70 -4.41 5.68
N GLU A 265 -16.21 -5.02 6.76
CA GLU A 265 -16.96 -5.26 8.00
C GLU A 265 -17.55 -3.98 8.64
N PRO A 266 -16.88 -2.81 8.62
CA PRO A 266 -17.48 -1.53 9.05
C PRO A 266 -18.81 -1.16 8.39
N TYR A 267 -19.08 -1.66 7.17
CA TYR A 267 -20.35 -1.40 6.49
C TYR A 267 -21.50 -2.23 7.06
N LEU A 268 -21.27 -3.27 7.87
CA LEU A 268 -22.31 -4.12 8.43
C LEU A 268 -23.31 -3.36 9.31
N LYS A 269 -22.87 -2.42 10.17
CA LYS A 269 -23.81 -1.58 10.95
C LYS A 269 -24.71 -0.73 10.04
N LYS A 270 -24.17 -0.22 8.93
CA LYS A 270 -24.92 0.56 7.93
C LYS A 270 -25.86 -0.32 7.09
N LEU A 271 -25.42 -1.52 6.71
CA LEU A 271 -26.22 -2.49 5.97
C LEU A 271 -27.40 -2.99 6.82
N ARG A 272 -27.17 -3.38 8.08
CA ARG A 272 -28.24 -3.79 9.02
C ARG A 272 -29.31 -2.71 9.18
N HIS A 273 -28.91 -1.45 9.27
CA HIS A 273 -29.84 -0.32 9.34
C HIS A 273 -30.82 -0.27 8.16
N TYR A 274 -30.33 -0.39 6.92
CA TYR A 274 -31.19 -0.40 5.73
C TYR A 274 -31.91 -1.75 5.51
N ALA A 275 -31.33 -2.84 5.98
CA ALA A 275 -31.87 -4.20 5.88
C ALA A 275 -33.04 -4.46 6.83
N GLY A 276 -33.04 -3.83 8.01
CA GLY A 276 -33.86 -4.29 9.13
C GLY A 276 -33.50 -5.74 9.49
N GLU A 277 -34.51 -6.60 9.60
CA GLU A 277 -34.36 -8.02 9.92
C GLU A 277 -33.90 -8.91 8.75
N LEU A 278 -33.58 -8.35 7.57
CA LEU A 278 -33.13 -9.14 6.43
C LEU A 278 -31.72 -9.74 6.66
N PRO A 279 -31.52 -11.06 6.44
CA PRO A 279 -30.21 -11.70 6.54
C PRO A 279 -29.15 -11.03 5.65
N LEU A 280 -27.98 -10.76 6.23
CA LEU A 280 -26.79 -10.27 5.53
C LEU A 280 -25.83 -11.45 5.27
N LEU A 281 -25.52 -11.71 4.01
CA LEU A 281 -24.76 -12.89 3.58
C LEU A 281 -23.46 -12.52 2.86
N SER A 282 -22.35 -13.13 3.27
CA SER A 282 -21.16 -13.28 2.40
C SER A 282 -21.17 -14.68 1.78
N ALA A 283 -20.87 -14.78 0.49
CA ALA A 283 -21.28 -15.91 -0.36
C ALA A 283 -20.11 -16.78 -0.86
N ASP A 284 -19.04 -16.11 -1.29
CA ASP A 284 -17.90 -16.71 -1.97
C ASP A 284 -16.65 -15.84 -1.72
N TYR A 285 -15.48 -16.47 -1.80
CA TYR A 285 -14.21 -15.85 -1.52
C TYR A 285 -13.22 -16.10 -2.66
N GLY A 286 -12.53 -15.04 -3.09
CA GLY A 286 -11.59 -15.07 -4.20
C GLY A 286 -11.08 -13.70 -4.63
N SER A 287 -10.46 -13.69 -5.80
CA SER A 287 -9.59 -12.62 -6.29
C SER A 287 -9.67 -12.47 -7.82
N SER A 288 -8.87 -11.57 -8.40
CA SER A 288 -8.71 -11.53 -9.87
C SER A 288 -7.82 -12.66 -10.39
N GLU A 289 -6.96 -13.20 -9.52
CA GLU A 289 -6.07 -14.32 -9.75
C GLU A 289 -6.80 -15.68 -9.75
N GLY A 290 -7.92 -15.79 -9.04
CA GLY A 290 -8.85 -16.93 -9.04
C GLY A 290 -9.80 -16.93 -7.84
N TRP A 291 -10.81 -17.81 -7.89
CA TRP A 291 -11.68 -18.09 -6.74
C TRP A 291 -11.06 -19.14 -5.82
N VAL A 292 -11.49 -19.17 -4.55
CA VAL A 292 -10.93 -20.02 -3.50
C VAL A 292 -12.00 -20.91 -2.88
N GLY A 293 -13.11 -20.35 -2.42
CA GLY A 293 -14.10 -21.11 -1.64
C GLY A 293 -15.47 -20.46 -1.55
N VAL A 294 -16.41 -21.19 -0.92
CA VAL A 294 -17.83 -20.80 -0.79
C VAL A 294 -18.29 -20.90 0.66
N ASN A 295 -19.25 -20.04 1.03
CA ASN A 295 -19.91 -20.15 2.32
C ASN A 295 -20.96 -21.27 2.29
N VAL A 296 -20.62 -22.40 2.90
CA VAL A 296 -21.50 -23.59 3.07
C VAL A 296 -22.50 -23.43 4.22
N ASN A 297 -22.27 -22.46 5.11
CA ASN A 297 -23.07 -22.17 6.29
C ASN A 297 -23.72 -20.76 6.23
N PRO A 298 -24.56 -20.43 5.22
CA PRO A 298 -25.10 -19.08 5.02
C PRO A 298 -26.09 -18.61 6.10
N LYS A 299 -26.36 -19.41 7.14
CA LYS A 299 -27.11 -18.97 8.32
C LYS A 299 -26.26 -18.17 9.32
N PHE A 300 -24.93 -18.24 9.26
CA PHE A 300 -24.07 -17.47 10.16
C PHE A 300 -23.95 -16.00 9.75
N PRO A 301 -23.85 -15.07 10.72
CA PRO A 301 -23.65 -13.65 10.43
C PRO A 301 -22.27 -13.41 9.78
N PRO A 302 -22.09 -12.33 8.98
CA PRO A 302 -20.85 -12.10 8.24
C PRO A 302 -19.57 -12.07 9.08
N GLU A 303 -19.63 -11.63 10.34
CA GLU A 303 -18.50 -11.63 11.28
C GLU A 303 -18.02 -13.05 11.66
N MET A 304 -18.87 -14.05 11.49
CA MET A 304 -18.59 -15.47 11.75
C MET A 304 -18.41 -16.29 10.47
N VAL A 305 -18.45 -15.65 9.30
CA VAL A 305 -18.45 -16.39 8.03
C VAL A 305 -17.12 -17.09 7.77
N THR A 306 -17.24 -18.30 7.24
CA THR A 306 -16.15 -19.13 6.75
C THR A 306 -16.40 -19.50 5.29
N TYR A 307 -15.33 -19.81 4.57
CA TYR A 307 -15.39 -20.23 3.18
C TYR A 307 -14.69 -21.59 3.05
N ALA A 308 -15.44 -22.64 2.73
CA ALA A 308 -14.90 -23.96 2.45
C ALA A 308 -14.23 -23.93 1.06
N VAL A 309 -12.97 -24.35 0.98
CA VAL A 309 -12.19 -24.34 -0.26
C VAL A 309 -12.74 -25.38 -1.26
N LEU A 310 -12.87 -25.02 -2.54
CA LEU A 310 -13.18 -26.00 -3.60
C LEU A 310 -11.86 -26.62 -4.07
N PRO A 311 -11.56 -27.90 -3.80
CA PRO A 311 -10.25 -28.48 -4.11
C PRO A 311 -10.02 -28.73 -5.62
N ASN A 312 -10.97 -28.44 -6.50
CA ASN A 312 -10.83 -28.68 -7.95
C ASN A 312 -10.67 -27.43 -8.83
N ILE A 313 -10.84 -26.20 -8.29
CA ILE A 313 -10.76 -24.95 -9.08
C ILE A 313 -9.32 -24.41 -9.23
N GLY A 314 -8.38 -25.01 -8.51
CA GLY A 314 -6.94 -24.75 -8.57
C GLY A 314 -6.24 -25.51 -7.45
N TYR A 315 -4.90 -25.51 -7.45
CA TYR A 315 -4.10 -26.16 -6.41
C TYR A 315 -3.64 -25.10 -5.37
N PHE A 316 -3.86 -25.40 -4.09
CA PHE A 316 -3.74 -24.49 -2.96
C PHE A 316 -2.64 -24.95 -1.98
N GLU A 317 -1.76 -24.01 -1.66
CA GLU A 317 -0.72 -24.15 -0.66
C GLU A 317 -0.85 -23.01 0.37
N PHE A 318 -0.32 -23.23 1.57
CA PHE A 318 -0.48 -22.31 2.70
C PHE A 318 0.88 -22.09 3.37
N LEU A 319 1.26 -20.82 3.54
CA LEU A 319 2.48 -20.40 4.22
C LEU A 319 2.17 -20.03 5.69
N PRO A 320 2.72 -20.75 6.69
CA PRO A 320 2.55 -20.40 8.10
C PRO A 320 3.08 -19.00 8.43
N LEU A 321 2.52 -18.34 9.45
CA LEU A 321 2.87 -16.96 9.84
C LEU A 321 3.62 -16.81 11.17
N GLU A 322 3.94 -17.90 11.88
CA GLU A 322 4.69 -17.82 13.15
C GLU A 322 6.14 -17.31 12.98
N GLU A 323 6.59 -16.38 13.84
CA GLU A 323 7.85 -15.63 13.67
C GLU A 323 9.15 -16.39 14.04
N ASN A 324 9.11 -17.71 14.29
CA ASN A 324 10.08 -18.38 15.17
C ASN A 324 11.17 -19.24 14.50
N LEU A 325 11.51 -19.01 13.22
CA LEU A 325 12.63 -19.70 12.53
C LEU A 325 13.60 -18.73 11.85
N ILE A 326 14.82 -18.66 12.40
CA ILE A 326 15.97 -17.95 11.80
C ILE A 326 16.69 -18.94 10.87
N GLY A 327 16.41 -18.92 9.57
CA GLY A 327 17.06 -19.83 8.63
C GLY A 327 16.70 -19.61 7.16
N VAL A 328 17.59 -20.06 6.27
CA VAL A 328 17.44 -19.96 4.80
C VAL A 328 16.45 -21.01 4.24
N GLU A 329 15.97 -21.94 5.08
CA GLU A 329 15.10 -23.06 4.71
C GLU A 329 13.65 -22.67 4.38
N GLN A 330 13.24 -21.42 4.66
CA GLN A 330 11.85 -20.95 4.51
C GLN A 330 11.35 -20.91 3.05
N ALA A 331 12.23 -21.09 2.06
CA ALA A 331 11.92 -21.00 0.64
C ALA A 331 10.93 -22.06 0.12
N ASN A 332 10.69 -23.15 0.86
CA ASN A 332 9.85 -24.27 0.41
C ASN A 332 8.89 -24.85 1.47
N SER A 333 8.71 -24.17 2.60
CA SER A 333 7.97 -24.69 3.78
C SER A 333 6.45 -24.50 3.73
N SER A 334 5.83 -24.63 2.56
CA SER A 334 4.37 -24.48 2.38
C SER A 334 3.63 -25.82 2.53
N VAL A 335 2.55 -25.78 3.33
CA VAL A 335 1.69 -26.94 3.57
C VAL A 335 0.55 -26.99 2.54
N GLY A 336 0.09 -28.18 2.17
CA GLY A 336 -1.04 -28.40 1.27
C GLY A 336 -2.40 -28.19 1.95
N LEU A 337 -3.46 -28.23 1.14
CA LEU A 337 -4.83 -27.92 1.59
C LEU A 337 -5.32 -28.71 2.81
N THR A 338 -4.95 -29.99 2.92
CA THR A 338 -5.33 -30.89 4.03
C THR A 338 -4.34 -30.90 5.19
N GLU A 339 -3.19 -30.23 5.05
CA GLU A 339 -2.10 -30.19 6.04
C GLU A 339 -2.19 -28.97 6.99
N VAL A 340 -3.13 -28.06 6.74
CA VAL A 340 -3.38 -26.88 7.58
C VAL A 340 -3.96 -27.27 8.94
N LYS A 341 -3.67 -26.47 9.98
CA LYS A 341 -4.08 -26.73 11.36
C LYS A 341 -5.20 -25.79 11.80
N LEU A 342 -6.16 -26.33 12.56
CA LEU A 342 -7.27 -25.56 13.14
C LEU A 342 -6.74 -24.44 14.06
N GLY A 343 -7.22 -23.22 13.87
CA GLY A 343 -6.83 -22.05 14.65
C GLY A 343 -5.61 -21.30 14.13
N GLU A 344 -4.77 -21.90 13.29
CA GLU A 344 -3.57 -21.24 12.75
C GLU A 344 -3.89 -20.22 11.65
N GLU A 345 -2.96 -19.28 11.43
CA GLU A 345 -3.05 -18.23 10.40
C GLU A 345 -1.98 -18.42 9.31
N TYR A 346 -2.42 -18.34 8.04
CA TYR A 346 -1.63 -18.65 6.86
C TYR A 346 -1.79 -17.59 5.76
N GLU A 347 -0.75 -17.38 4.94
CA GLU A 347 -0.88 -16.70 3.65
C GLU A 347 -1.16 -17.72 2.53
N ILE A 348 -2.13 -17.43 1.66
CA ILE A 348 -2.50 -18.31 0.55
C ILE A 348 -1.48 -18.23 -0.60
N VAL A 349 -1.05 -19.40 -1.05
CA VAL A 349 -0.25 -19.65 -2.26
C VAL A 349 -1.10 -20.44 -3.25
N PHE A 350 -1.16 -20.02 -4.51
CA PHE A 350 -2.15 -20.51 -5.48
C PHE A 350 -1.53 -20.91 -6.82
N THR A 351 -1.99 -22.02 -7.38
CA THR A 351 -1.62 -22.51 -8.71
C THR A 351 -2.88 -22.73 -9.56
N ASN A 352 -2.95 -22.16 -10.76
CA ASN A 352 -4.18 -22.11 -11.56
C ASN A 352 -3.99 -22.55 -13.03
N PHE A 353 -5.12 -22.83 -13.70
CA PHE A 353 -5.15 -23.23 -15.11
C PHE A 353 -4.70 -22.17 -16.12
N ALA A 354 -4.55 -20.90 -15.71
CA ALA A 354 -4.08 -19.81 -16.58
C ALA A 354 -2.56 -19.57 -16.46
N GLY A 355 -1.84 -20.38 -15.69
CA GLY A 355 -0.38 -20.34 -15.60
C GLY A 355 0.19 -19.43 -14.51
N LEU A 356 -0.58 -19.14 -13.46
CA LEU A 356 0.00 -18.76 -12.17
C LEU A 356 0.44 -20.06 -11.47
N TYR A 357 1.69 -20.13 -11.02
CA TYR A 357 2.26 -21.29 -10.30
C TYR A 357 2.83 -20.83 -8.98
N ARG A 358 2.41 -21.48 -7.88
CA ARG A 358 2.83 -21.17 -6.50
C ARG A 358 2.85 -19.65 -6.22
N TYR A 359 1.83 -18.96 -6.73
CA TYR A 359 1.72 -17.52 -6.68
C TYR A 359 1.17 -17.07 -5.33
N ARG A 360 1.89 -16.18 -4.65
CA ARG A 360 1.47 -15.58 -3.39
C ARG A 360 0.30 -14.62 -3.61
N LEU A 361 -0.88 -15.02 -3.11
CA LEU A 361 -2.10 -14.21 -3.20
C LEU A 361 -2.01 -12.93 -2.35
N GLY A 362 -1.22 -12.98 -1.28
CA GLY A 362 -1.03 -11.91 -0.31
C GLY A 362 -2.18 -11.76 0.70
N ASP A 363 -3.19 -12.62 0.61
CA ASP A 363 -4.33 -12.69 1.54
C ASP A 363 -3.97 -13.62 2.71
N VAL A 364 -4.30 -13.18 3.92
CA VAL A 364 -4.12 -13.95 5.16
C VAL A 364 -5.47 -14.52 5.61
N VAL A 365 -5.48 -15.81 5.94
CA VAL A 365 -6.65 -16.55 6.39
C VAL A 365 -6.37 -17.33 7.67
N LYS A 366 -7.41 -17.50 8.50
CA LYS A 366 -7.39 -18.33 9.71
C LYS A 366 -8.24 -19.59 9.49
N ILE A 367 -7.73 -20.76 9.84
CA ILE A 367 -8.52 -22.00 9.76
C ILE A 367 -9.52 -22.03 10.91
N LYS A 368 -10.82 -22.12 10.60
CA LYS A 368 -11.91 -22.12 11.59
C LYS A 368 -12.61 -23.45 11.78
N GLY A 369 -12.48 -24.35 10.80
CA GLY A 369 -13.10 -25.66 10.79
C GLY A 369 -12.67 -26.43 9.55
N PHE A 370 -13.35 -27.54 9.29
CA PHE A 370 -13.24 -28.31 8.06
C PHE A 370 -14.63 -28.75 7.63
N HIS A 371 -14.95 -28.58 6.34
CA HIS A 371 -16.13 -29.17 5.72
C HIS A 371 -15.70 -30.48 5.07
N ASN A 372 -16.10 -31.62 5.67
CA ASN A 372 -15.50 -32.92 5.41
C ASN A 372 -13.95 -32.85 5.56
N GLY A 373 -13.20 -33.02 4.46
CA GLY A 373 -11.74 -32.91 4.42
C GLY A 373 -11.19 -31.58 3.87
N THR A 374 -12.03 -30.63 3.44
CA THR A 374 -11.56 -29.31 2.97
C THR A 374 -11.60 -28.29 4.12
N PRO A 375 -10.58 -27.42 4.29
CA PRO A 375 -10.59 -26.43 5.36
C PRO A 375 -11.62 -25.32 5.14
N GLU A 376 -12.19 -24.85 6.25
CA GLU A 376 -13.00 -23.64 6.31
C GLU A 376 -12.12 -22.44 6.68
N LEU A 377 -11.99 -21.50 5.74
CA LEU A 377 -11.15 -20.30 5.87
C LEU A 377 -11.98 -19.11 6.36
N GLN A 378 -11.55 -18.44 7.44
CA GLN A 378 -11.95 -17.05 7.73
C GLN A 378 -10.91 -16.09 7.17
N PHE A 379 -11.35 -15.08 6.41
CA PHE A 379 -10.46 -14.01 5.94
C PHE A 379 -9.99 -13.15 7.12
N VAL A 380 -8.71 -12.76 7.14
CA VAL A 380 -8.11 -11.94 8.20
C VAL A 380 -7.72 -10.56 7.69
N CYS A 381 -6.77 -10.48 6.74
CA CYS A 381 -6.26 -9.22 6.19
C CYS A 381 -5.51 -9.45 4.87
N ARG A 382 -4.95 -8.38 4.28
CA ARG A 382 -4.01 -8.48 3.14
C ARG A 382 -2.63 -7.97 3.55
N ARG A 383 -1.59 -8.77 3.35
CA ARG A 383 -0.24 -8.63 3.98
C ARG A 383 0.49 -7.31 3.71
N ASN A 384 0.12 -6.56 2.66
CA ASN A 384 0.72 -5.28 2.31
C ASN A 384 0.04 -4.05 2.96
N LEU A 385 -0.82 -4.25 3.97
CA LEU A 385 -1.55 -3.18 4.69
C LEU A 385 -1.14 -3.15 6.18
N LEU A 386 0.14 -2.91 6.43
CA LEU A 386 0.70 -2.71 7.77
C LEU A 386 0.87 -1.22 8.08
N LEU A 387 0.54 -0.84 9.31
CA LEU A 387 0.90 0.43 9.94
C LEU A 387 2.15 0.21 10.81
N SER A 388 3.12 1.09 10.59
CA SER A 388 4.36 1.19 11.36
C SER A 388 4.80 2.64 11.31
N ILE A 389 4.92 3.26 12.48
CA ILE A 389 5.51 4.61 12.66
C ILE A 389 6.92 4.47 13.24
N ASN A 390 7.16 3.42 14.02
CA ASN A 390 8.46 2.99 14.53
C ASN A 390 8.49 1.44 14.62
N ILE A 391 8.85 0.86 15.76
CA ILE A 391 8.94 -0.60 15.98
C ILE A 391 7.54 -1.26 16.04
N ASP A 392 6.46 -0.46 16.08
CA ASP A 392 5.09 -0.93 16.12
C ASP A 392 4.67 -1.64 14.81
N LYS A 393 3.95 -2.76 14.94
CA LYS A 393 3.42 -3.59 13.84
C LYS A 393 1.88 -3.62 13.90
N ASN A 394 1.23 -2.47 13.77
CA ASN A 394 -0.24 -2.41 13.83
C ASN A 394 -0.84 -2.87 12.50
N THR A 395 -1.79 -3.80 12.52
CA THR A 395 -2.49 -4.28 11.30
C THR A 395 -3.80 -3.52 11.06
N GLU A 396 -4.38 -3.66 9.86
CA GLU A 396 -5.76 -3.21 9.57
C GLU A 396 -6.78 -3.78 10.59
N LYS A 397 -6.54 -4.98 11.12
CA LYS A 397 -7.38 -5.67 12.12
C LYS A 397 -7.23 -5.08 13.52
N ASP A 398 -6.03 -4.66 13.92
CA ASP A 398 -5.81 -3.99 15.22
C ASP A 398 -6.43 -2.59 15.22
N LEU A 399 -6.31 -1.88 14.10
CA LEU A 399 -7.03 -0.63 13.85
C LEU A 399 -8.55 -0.84 13.92
N GLN A 400 -9.07 -1.89 13.27
CA GLN A 400 -10.50 -2.25 13.27
C GLN A 400 -11.04 -2.52 14.69
N LEU A 401 -10.32 -3.32 15.48
CA LEU A 401 -10.70 -3.64 16.86
C LEU A 401 -10.70 -2.40 17.77
N ALA A 402 -9.78 -1.45 17.54
CA ALA A 402 -9.78 -0.16 18.23
C ALA A 402 -11.04 0.68 17.91
N VAL A 403 -11.51 0.66 16.65
CA VAL A 403 -12.79 1.31 16.28
C VAL A 403 -13.94 0.76 17.11
N GLU A 404 -14.08 -0.57 17.13
CA GLU A 404 -15.21 -1.26 17.76
C GLU A 404 -15.20 -1.15 19.29
N ALA A 405 -14.01 -1.04 19.90
CA ALA A 405 -13.87 -0.70 21.32
C ALA A 405 -14.36 0.73 21.62
N SER A 406 -14.02 1.71 20.78
CA SER A 406 -14.47 3.10 20.95
C SER A 406 -15.98 3.28 20.70
N GLY A 407 -16.53 2.64 19.66
CA GLY A 407 -17.93 2.78 19.25
C GLY A 407 -18.96 2.25 20.24
N LYS A 408 -18.55 1.57 21.32
CA LYS A 408 -19.42 1.15 22.43
C LYS A 408 -19.80 2.30 23.38
N HIS A 409 -19.14 3.45 23.29
CA HIS A 409 -19.40 4.64 24.13
C HIS A 409 -20.25 5.71 23.42
N SER A 410 -20.51 5.55 22.12
CA SER A 410 -21.44 6.40 21.37
C SER A 410 -22.84 5.78 21.34
N VAL A 411 -23.87 6.58 21.67
CA VAL A 411 -25.26 6.15 21.51
C VAL A 411 -25.56 5.95 20.03
N ASP A 412 -25.77 4.69 19.68
CA ASP A 412 -26.36 4.14 18.46
C ASP A 412 -26.05 4.69 17.05
N GLU A 413 -24.90 5.33 16.80
CA GLU A 413 -24.47 5.57 15.41
C GLU A 413 -23.02 5.21 15.06
N LYS A 414 -22.43 5.84 14.03
CA LYS A 414 -21.40 5.21 13.16
C LYS A 414 -20.00 5.81 13.36
N LEU A 415 -18.99 4.96 13.57
CA LEU A 415 -17.59 5.30 13.33
C LEU A 415 -17.07 4.58 12.08
N GLU A 416 -16.33 5.31 11.25
CA GLU A 416 -15.37 4.76 10.28
C GLU A 416 -14.03 5.42 10.53
N VAL A 417 -12.95 4.71 10.21
CA VAL A 417 -11.62 4.99 10.74
C VAL A 417 -10.54 4.91 9.67
N TRP A 418 -9.54 5.76 9.86
CA TRP A 418 -8.50 6.14 8.92
C TRP A 418 -7.19 6.31 9.68
N THR A 419 -6.07 6.27 8.96
CA THR A 419 -4.74 6.64 9.48
C THR A 419 -3.90 7.28 8.38
N SER A 420 -2.95 8.13 8.80
CA SER A 420 -1.96 8.79 7.94
C SER A 420 -0.57 8.65 8.57
N PRO A 421 0.44 8.11 7.86
CA PRO A 421 1.82 8.10 8.33
C PRO A 421 2.53 9.47 8.26
N ALA A 422 1.82 10.54 7.88
CA ALA A 422 2.42 11.84 7.57
C ALA A 422 2.75 12.71 8.80
N MET A 423 2.22 12.36 9.98
CA MET A 423 2.54 13.02 11.26
C MET A 423 2.83 11.95 12.33
N SER A 424 3.42 12.35 13.45
CA SER A 424 3.80 11.48 14.57
C SER A 424 2.60 10.98 15.40
N THR A 425 1.39 10.99 14.82
CA THR A 425 0.10 10.86 15.50
C THR A 425 -0.85 10.03 14.63
N SER A 426 -1.53 9.05 15.22
CA SER A 426 -2.58 8.30 14.51
C SER A 426 -3.77 9.22 14.25
N GLN A 427 -4.08 9.50 12.98
CA GLN A 427 -5.13 10.45 12.58
C GLN A 427 -6.39 9.77 12.03
N LEU A 428 -7.47 9.75 12.83
CA LEU A 428 -8.77 9.16 12.49
C LEU A 428 -9.74 10.17 11.89
N ILE A 429 -10.73 9.72 11.10
CA ILE A 429 -11.63 10.61 10.35
C ILE A 429 -13.08 10.06 10.27
N GLN A 430 -14.04 10.70 10.97
CA GLN A 430 -15.45 10.27 11.05
C GLN A 430 -16.41 11.14 10.21
N ASP A 431 -17.38 10.51 9.51
CA ASP A 431 -18.56 11.19 8.91
C ASP A 431 -19.78 10.95 9.82
N THR A 432 -20.25 12.01 10.48
CA THR A 432 -21.33 11.97 11.48
C THR A 432 -22.67 12.42 10.89
N THR A 433 -23.66 11.53 10.93
CA THR A 433 -25.03 11.94 11.28
C THR A 433 -25.07 12.40 12.76
N GLY A 434 -26.00 13.29 13.11
CA GLY A 434 -25.83 14.22 14.23
C GLY A 434 -25.91 13.66 15.66
N GLU A 435 -25.79 14.57 16.63
CA GLU A 435 -26.04 14.38 18.08
C GLU A 435 -24.97 13.68 18.94
N ALA A 436 -23.77 13.40 18.41
CA ALA A 436 -22.60 13.10 19.24
C ALA A 436 -22.10 14.37 19.98
N THR A 437 -21.95 14.30 21.31
CA THR A 437 -21.38 15.40 22.11
C THR A 437 -19.85 15.40 22.07
N ASP A 438 -19.25 16.55 22.36
CA ASP A 438 -17.78 16.70 22.40
C ASP A 438 -17.14 15.81 23.48
N GLU A 439 -17.88 15.52 24.56
CA GLU A 439 -17.49 14.59 25.62
C GLU A 439 -17.40 13.15 25.10
N ILE A 440 -18.41 12.68 24.36
CA ILE A 440 -18.44 11.34 23.74
C ILE A 440 -17.31 11.21 22.71
N LEU A 441 -17.09 12.22 21.88
CA LEU A 441 -16.04 12.18 20.85
C LEU A 441 -14.64 12.22 21.46
N GLN A 442 -14.44 12.97 22.53
CA GLN A 442 -13.20 12.96 23.32
C GLN A 442 -12.99 11.63 24.07
N GLU A 443 -14.05 10.98 24.56
CA GLU A 443 -13.96 9.64 25.15
C GLU A 443 -13.63 8.56 24.10
N CYS A 444 -14.28 8.59 22.93
CA CYS A 444 -13.93 7.74 21.79
C CYS A 444 -12.44 7.88 21.42
N CYS A 445 -11.94 9.11 21.28
CA CYS A 445 -10.51 9.41 21.06
C CYS A 445 -9.61 8.76 22.13
N ASN A 446 -9.96 8.90 23.41
CA ASN A 446 -9.23 8.27 24.52
C ASN A 446 -9.35 6.73 24.57
N CYS A 447 -10.43 6.14 24.07
CA CYS A 447 -10.60 4.69 23.97
C CYS A 447 -9.78 4.09 22.82
N LEU A 448 -9.62 4.81 21.71
CA LEU A 448 -8.80 4.40 20.57
C LEU A 448 -7.32 4.24 20.96
N ASP A 449 -6.73 5.26 21.59
CA ASP A 449 -5.32 5.28 22.05
C ASP A 449 -5.02 4.18 23.08
N LYS A 450 -6.01 3.79 23.88
CA LYS A 450 -5.92 2.66 24.84
C LYS A 450 -6.07 1.28 24.19
N SER A 451 -6.67 1.20 22.99
CA SER A 451 -7.00 -0.07 22.33
C SER A 451 -5.87 -0.60 21.43
N PHE A 452 -4.88 0.23 21.10
CA PHE A 452 -3.62 -0.22 20.51
C PHE A 452 -2.76 -0.93 21.57
N LEU A 453 -3.01 -2.22 21.75
CA LEU A 453 -2.37 -3.07 22.77
C LEU A 453 -0.95 -3.52 22.42
N ASP A 454 -0.41 -3.16 21.25
CA ASP A 454 0.96 -3.50 20.85
C ASP A 454 1.99 -2.95 21.85
N ALA A 455 2.92 -3.82 22.25
CA ALA A 455 4.02 -3.45 23.13
C ALA A 455 4.96 -2.42 22.47
N GLY A 456 5.11 -2.44 21.13
CA GLY A 456 5.83 -1.41 20.38
C GLY A 456 5.17 -0.04 20.48
N TYR A 457 3.88 0.06 20.15
CA TYR A 457 3.08 1.29 20.26
C TYR A 457 3.07 1.85 21.68
N VAL A 458 2.72 1.03 22.69
CA VAL A 458 2.65 1.44 24.10
C VAL A 458 4.02 1.88 24.63
N SER A 459 5.13 1.29 24.16
CA SER A 459 6.48 1.73 24.53
C SER A 459 6.86 3.03 23.83
N SER A 460 6.53 3.18 22.55
CA SER A 460 6.81 4.38 21.75
C SER A 460 6.02 5.61 22.24
N ARG A 461 4.76 5.42 22.65
CA ARG A 461 3.93 6.45 23.34
C ARG A 461 4.49 6.83 24.72
N LYS A 462 5.24 5.96 25.40
CA LYS A 462 5.89 6.26 26.70
C LYS A 462 7.21 7.04 26.57
N VAL A 463 7.93 6.88 25.47
CA VAL A 463 9.21 7.58 25.20
C VAL A 463 9.05 8.78 24.24
N ASN A 464 7.81 9.21 23.98
CA ASN A 464 7.45 10.28 23.03
C ASN A 464 7.91 10.04 21.57
N ALA A 465 8.20 8.79 21.19
CA ALA A 465 8.47 8.41 19.80
C ALA A 465 7.19 8.27 18.95
N ILE A 466 6.02 8.18 19.59
CA ILE A 466 4.70 8.41 18.99
C ILE A 466 3.96 9.43 19.87
N GLY A 467 3.44 10.49 19.25
CA GLY A 467 2.69 11.56 19.88
C GLY A 467 1.25 11.16 20.24
N ALA A 468 0.43 12.15 20.62
CA ALA A 468 -0.97 11.92 20.94
C ALA A 468 -1.78 11.50 19.70
N LEU A 469 -2.54 10.40 19.79
CA LEU A 469 -3.55 10.06 18.79
C LEU A 469 -4.56 11.20 18.64
N GLU A 470 -4.96 11.48 17.39
CA GLU A 470 -5.90 12.53 17.01
C GLU A 470 -7.12 11.94 16.26
N LEU A 471 -8.31 12.40 16.62
CA LEU A 471 -9.58 12.08 15.97
C LEU A 471 -10.15 13.34 15.32
N MET A 472 -10.15 13.40 13.99
CA MET A 472 -10.84 14.42 13.20
C MET A 472 -12.27 13.98 12.83
N ILE A 473 -13.18 14.95 12.70
CA ILE A 473 -14.54 14.77 12.19
C ILE A 473 -14.66 15.53 10.87
N VAL A 474 -15.26 14.93 9.84
CA VAL A 474 -15.43 15.54 8.51
C VAL A 474 -16.90 15.76 8.12
N LYS A 475 -17.11 16.72 7.20
CA LYS A 475 -18.40 17.07 6.62
C LYS A 475 -19.03 15.85 5.95
N ARG A 476 -20.33 15.68 6.14
CA ARG A 476 -21.13 14.60 5.53
C ARG A 476 -20.92 14.54 4.02
N GLY A 477 -20.64 13.35 3.49
CA GLY A 477 -20.41 13.14 2.06
C GLY A 477 -18.96 13.35 1.59
N THR A 478 -18.00 13.60 2.49
CA THR A 478 -16.57 13.66 2.14
C THR A 478 -16.10 12.37 1.44
N PHE A 479 -16.59 11.22 1.87
CA PHE A 479 -16.26 9.94 1.25
C PHE A 479 -16.89 9.73 -0.14
N HIS A 480 -17.98 10.44 -0.47
CA HIS A 480 -18.48 10.47 -1.85
C HIS A 480 -17.53 11.26 -2.75
N LYS A 481 -17.00 12.41 -2.29
CA LYS A 481 -15.97 13.17 -3.04
C LYS A 481 -14.70 12.35 -3.31
N ILE A 482 -14.35 11.44 -2.41
CA ILE A 482 -13.21 10.50 -2.60
C ILE A 482 -13.52 9.43 -3.65
N LEU A 483 -14.75 8.90 -3.67
CA LEU A 483 -15.21 8.01 -4.75
C LEU A 483 -15.23 8.75 -6.10
N ASP A 484 -15.80 9.96 -6.16
CA ASP A 484 -15.85 10.78 -7.38
C ASP A 484 -14.45 11.09 -7.90
N HIS A 485 -13.49 11.41 -7.01
CA HIS A 485 -12.09 11.61 -7.37
C HIS A 485 -11.43 10.35 -7.94
N PHE A 486 -11.65 9.18 -7.30
CA PHE A 486 -11.15 7.90 -7.81
C PHE A 486 -11.73 7.55 -9.20
N VAL A 487 -13.00 7.81 -9.44
CA VAL A 487 -13.65 7.65 -10.75
C VAL A 487 -13.07 8.63 -11.78
N GLY A 488 -12.83 9.90 -11.38
CA GLY A 488 -12.21 10.92 -12.22
C GLY A 488 -10.78 10.56 -12.66
N LEU A 489 -10.04 9.78 -11.87
CA LEU A 489 -8.74 9.21 -12.23
C LEU A 489 -8.83 7.94 -13.12
N GLY A 490 -10.04 7.55 -13.55
CA GLY A 490 -10.28 6.34 -14.35
C GLY A 490 -10.42 5.05 -13.55
N GLY A 491 -10.57 5.15 -12.22
CA GLY A 491 -10.78 4.00 -11.33
C GLY A 491 -12.12 3.30 -11.57
N ALA A 492 -12.12 1.97 -11.63
CA ALA A 492 -13.34 1.18 -11.80
C ALA A 492 -14.15 1.14 -10.49
N VAL A 493 -15.37 1.69 -10.48
CA VAL A 493 -16.23 1.77 -9.27
C VAL A 493 -16.39 0.43 -8.55
N SER A 494 -16.56 -0.67 -9.30
CA SER A 494 -16.67 -2.03 -8.74
C SER A 494 -15.38 -2.57 -8.09
N GLN A 495 -14.29 -1.81 -8.11
CA GLN A 495 -13.05 -2.08 -7.40
C GLN A 495 -12.71 -1.00 -6.35
N PHE A 496 -13.54 0.06 -6.22
CA PHE A 496 -13.33 1.05 -5.17
C PHE A 496 -13.48 0.41 -3.80
N LYS A 497 -12.42 0.50 -3.00
CA LYS A 497 -12.45 0.28 -1.56
C LYS A 497 -11.97 1.56 -0.88
N THR A 498 -12.76 2.03 0.09
CA THR A 498 -12.41 3.13 1.00
C THR A 498 -11.03 2.87 1.63
N PRO A 499 -9.98 3.65 1.30
CA PRO A 499 -8.62 3.28 1.67
C PRO A 499 -8.31 3.63 3.13
N ARG A 500 -8.25 2.62 4.01
CA ARG A 500 -8.03 2.79 5.47
C ARG A 500 -6.74 3.53 5.85
N CYS A 501 -5.74 3.53 4.98
CA CYS A 501 -4.48 4.25 5.15
C CYS A 501 -4.21 5.14 3.93
N VAL A 502 -3.85 6.42 4.14
CA VAL A 502 -3.49 7.35 3.07
C VAL A 502 -2.05 7.83 3.25
N GLY A 503 -1.14 7.40 2.37
CA GLY A 503 0.26 7.81 2.40
C GLY A 503 0.48 9.21 1.79
N PRO A 504 1.56 9.92 2.16
CA PRO A 504 1.82 11.32 1.77
C PRO A 504 2.01 11.56 0.26
N LYS A 505 2.12 10.49 -0.56
CA LYS A 505 2.15 10.58 -2.03
C LYS A 505 0.75 10.75 -2.66
N ASN A 506 -0.32 10.67 -1.87
CA ASN A 506 -1.70 10.74 -2.34
C ASN A 506 -2.35 12.07 -1.90
N SER A 507 -1.68 13.17 -2.26
CA SER A 507 -1.95 14.53 -1.75
C SER A 507 -3.38 15.02 -2.02
N SER A 508 -3.98 14.64 -3.15
CA SER A 508 -5.37 14.96 -3.47
C SER A 508 -6.36 14.35 -2.48
N LEU A 509 -6.15 13.10 -2.04
CA LEU A 509 -6.99 12.49 -1.01
C LEU A 509 -6.79 13.17 0.34
N ILE A 510 -5.55 13.50 0.71
CA ILE A 510 -5.24 14.24 1.95
C ILE A 510 -5.92 15.62 1.93
N GLN A 511 -5.93 16.31 0.78
CA GLN A 511 -6.59 17.60 0.60
C GLN A 511 -8.12 17.50 0.66
N ILE A 512 -8.72 16.45 0.08
CA ILE A 512 -10.17 16.20 0.19
C ILE A 512 -10.55 15.92 1.65
N LEU A 513 -9.73 15.16 2.39
CA LEU A 513 -9.97 14.87 3.80
C LEU A 513 -9.85 16.15 4.66
N SER A 514 -8.70 16.86 4.58
CA SER A 514 -8.42 18.03 5.43
C SER A 514 -9.36 19.21 5.18
N SER A 515 -9.67 19.54 3.93
CA SER A 515 -10.60 20.63 3.57
C SER A 515 -12.06 20.40 4.03
N ASN A 516 -12.38 19.17 4.42
CA ASN A 516 -13.69 18.82 4.94
C ASN A 516 -13.72 18.58 6.47
N VAL A 517 -12.63 18.79 7.21
CA VAL A 517 -12.64 18.70 8.68
C VAL A 517 -13.58 19.76 9.29
N VAL A 518 -14.17 19.40 10.43
CA VAL A 518 -15.17 20.18 11.20
C VAL A 518 -14.72 20.38 12.66
N LYS A 519 -14.15 19.35 13.28
CA LYS A 519 -13.54 19.36 14.63
C LYS A 519 -12.38 18.37 14.68
N SER A 520 -11.47 18.52 15.65
CA SER A 520 -10.57 17.44 16.06
C SER A 520 -10.44 17.34 17.59
N TYR A 521 -10.07 16.15 18.06
CA TYR A 521 -9.85 15.78 19.45
C TYR A 521 -8.51 15.08 19.56
N SER A 522 -7.82 15.17 20.70
CA SER A 522 -6.54 14.49 20.90
C SER A 522 -6.44 13.86 22.28
N THR A 523 -5.51 12.91 22.41
CA THR A 523 -5.28 12.15 23.65
C THR A 523 -4.16 12.74 24.50
N ALA A 524 -4.07 12.27 25.75
CA ALA A 524 -3.01 12.71 26.66
C ALA A 524 -1.61 12.28 26.16
N SER A 525 -0.61 13.11 26.44
CA SER A 525 0.77 12.91 25.96
C SER A 525 1.57 11.80 26.66
N SER A 526 1.02 11.09 27.66
CA SER A 526 1.74 9.95 28.29
C SER A 526 0.84 8.90 28.95
N LEU A 527 1.07 7.62 28.64
CA LEU A 527 0.46 6.45 29.28
C LEU A 527 1.16 6.08 30.60
N LYS A 528 0.74 6.69 31.72
CA LYS A 528 1.31 6.44 33.06
C LYS A 528 0.78 5.18 33.73
N LEU A 529 1.55 4.09 33.65
CA LEU A 529 1.45 2.94 34.57
C LEU A 529 2.30 3.17 35.83
N LYS A 530 1.78 2.80 37.01
CA LYS A 530 2.50 2.87 38.30
C LYS A 530 3.23 1.55 38.56
N GLY A 531 4.57 1.51 38.50
CA GLY A 531 5.34 0.35 39.01
C GLY A 531 6.70 0.08 38.36
N VAL A 532 7.75 0.70 38.91
CA VAL A 532 9.18 0.27 39.00
C VAL A 532 9.66 -0.94 38.15
N LEU A 533 10.47 -0.67 37.13
CA LEU A 533 11.86 -1.18 36.97
C LEU A 533 12.56 -0.51 35.77
N ALA A 534 13.89 -0.41 35.78
CA ALA A 534 14.66 0.15 34.66
C ALA A 534 15.05 -0.96 33.67
N ALA A 535 14.77 -0.76 32.37
CA ALA A 535 15.05 -1.72 31.32
C ALA A 535 16.31 -1.34 30.51
N SER A 536 17.11 -2.34 30.15
CA SER A 536 18.24 -2.24 29.22
C SER A 536 18.17 -3.37 28.18
N THR A 537 18.86 -3.19 27.05
CA THR A 537 18.91 -4.21 25.99
C THR A 537 19.78 -5.41 26.40
N GLY A 538 19.33 -6.62 26.07
CA GLY A 538 20.03 -7.86 26.41
C GLY A 538 21.47 -7.93 25.88
N THR A 539 21.71 -7.40 24.68
CA THR A 539 23.04 -7.30 24.06
C THR A 539 24.01 -6.45 24.89
N THR A 540 23.59 -5.28 25.37
CA THR A 540 24.41 -4.42 26.23
C THR A 540 24.75 -5.12 27.55
N ASN A 541 23.82 -5.87 28.12
CA ASN A 541 24.07 -6.65 29.34
C ASN A 541 25.07 -7.81 29.11
N VAL A 542 25.06 -8.43 27.92
CA VAL A 542 26.06 -9.44 27.53
C VAL A 542 27.45 -8.83 27.33
N PHE A 543 27.57 -7.78 26.51
CA PHE A 543 28.87 -7.18 26.19
C PHE A 543 29.55 -6.47 27.37
N THR A 544 28.77 -5.98 28.34
CA THR A 544 29.33 -5.38 29.57
C THR A 544 29.80 -6.42 30.59
N SER A 545 29.37 -7.69 30.46
CA SER A 545 29.63 -8.74 31.46
C SER A 545 31.13 -9.07 31.65
N PRO A 546 31.57 -9.38 32.90
CA PRO A 546 32.95 -9.78 33.17
C PRO A 546 33.36 -11.08 32.47
N GLN A 547 32.41 -11.98 32.21
CA GLN A 547 32.66 -13.26 31.52
C GLN A 547 32.96 -13.05 30.04
N TYR A 548 32.14 -12.26 29.33
CA TYR A 548 32.38 -11.92 27.92
C TYR A 548 33.75 -11.24 27.73
N LYS A 549 34.07 -10.25 28.59
CA LYS A 549 35.35 -9.54 28.57
C LYS A 549 36.57 -10.41 28.91
N LYS A 550 36.36 -11.59 29.52
CA LYS A 550 37.42 -12.58 29.74
C LYS A 550 37.59 -13.49 28.52
N ILE A 551 36.50 -14.06 28.00
CA ILE A 551 36.50 -14.96 26.84
C ILE A 551 37.09 -14.26 25.60
N MET A 552 36.69 -13.00 25.34
CA MET A 552 37.23 -12.18 24.24
C MET A 552 38.72 -11.82 24.39
N LYS A 553 39.36 -12.15 25.53
CA LYS A 553 40.78 -11.94 25.78
C LYS A 553 41.62 -13.21 25.59
N ASP A 554 40.96 -14.38 25.61
CA ASP A 554 41.55 -15.70 25.40
C ASP A 554 41.42 -16.14 23.92
N TRP A 555 40.53 -15.52 23.13
CA TRP A 555 40.45 -15.67 21.67
C TRP A 555 41.37 -14.68 20.94
N SER A 556 42.25 -15.19 20.08
CA SER A 556 43.33 -14.44 19.42
C SER A 556 42.88 -13.64 18.18
N THR A 557 41.73 -12.97 18.25
CA THR A 557 41.22 -12.10 17.18
C THR A 557 41.33 -10.64 17.63
N PRO A 558 42.41 -9.92 17.29
CA PRO A 558 42.60 -8.54 17.73
C PRO A 558 41.53 -7.62 17.11
N VAL A 559 40.79 -6.92 17.98
CA VAL A 559 39.85 -5.87 17.55
C VAL A 559 40.65 -4.57 17.40
N CYS A 560 40.65 -3.99 16.20
CA CYS A 560 41.45 -2.79 15.89
C CYS A 560 41.05 -1.55 16.71
N SER A 561 39.83 -1.52 17.25
CA SER A 561 39.26 -0.39 17.98
C SER A 561 39.33 -0.58 19.50
N PRO A 562 39.75 0.43 20.29
CA PRO A 562 39.79 0.34 21.75
C PRO A 562 38.42 0.09 22.42
N GLY A 563 38.45 -0.47 23.64
CA GLY A 563 37.25 -0.65 24.46
C GLY A 563 36.52 0.66 24.78
N GLU A 564 37.28 1.74 24.96
CA GLU A 564 36.76 3.10 25.19
C GLU A 564 36.03 3.68 23.97
N VAL A 565 36.32 3.18 22.75
CA VAL A 565 35.60 3.51 21.51
C VAL A 565 34.36 2.63 21.36
N ILE A 566 34.50 1.32 21.60
CA ILE A 566 33.42 0.31 21.52
C ILE A 566 32.28 0.60 22.51
N PHE A 567 32.61 1.04 23.72
CA PHE A 567 31.65 1.31 24.80
C PHE A 567 31.37 2.80 25.03
N ALA A 568 31.65 3.64 24.03
CA ALA A 568 31.37 5.07 24.08
C ALA A 568 29.85 5.37 24.11
N PRO A 569 29.40 6.36 24.89
CA PRO A 569 27.99 6.79 24.90
C PRO A 569 27.61 7.65 23.68
N ASP A 570 28.60 8.21 22.98
CA ASP A 570 28.42 8.99 21.75
C ASP A 570 28.74 8.11 20.53
N PHE A 571 27.70 7.76 19.77
CA PHE A 571 27.81 6.93 18.57
C PHE A 571 28.60 7.59 17.43
N GLN A 572 28.54 8.91 17.26
CA GLN A 572 29.20 9.59 16.14
C GLN A 572 30.71 9.70 16.38
N GLN A 573 31.11 10.04 17.61
CA GLN A 573 32.53 10.06 18.01
C GLN A 573 33.11 8.64 18.04
N SER A 574 32.34 7.66 18.52
CA SER A 574 32.68 6.24 18.43
C SER A 574 32.96 5.82 16.98
N LEU A 575 32.02 6.12 16.06
CA LEU A 575 32.10 5.72 14.66
C LEU A 575 33.29 6.35 13.93
N TYR A 576 33.58 7.63 14.18
CA TYR A 576 34.76 8.31 13.63
C TYR A 576 36.06 7.61 14.08
N CYS A 577 36.19 7.30 15.38
CA CYS A 577 37.37 6.61 15.91
C CYS A 577 37.45 5.13 15.48
N HIS A 578 36.31 4.46 15.25
CA HIS A 578 36.27 3.13 14.63
C HIS A 578 36.83 3.14 13.21
N LEU A 579 36.40 4.10 12.38
CA LEU A 579 36.92 4.28 11.01
C LEU A 579 38.41 4.60 11.03
N LEU A 580 38.86 5.55 11.85
CA LEU A 580 40.27 5.91 12.00
C LEU A 580 41.13 4.72 12.43
N SER A 581 40.65 3.92 13.39
CA SER A 581 41.33 2.68 13.82
C SER A 581 41.44 1.66 12.69
N GLY A 582 40.38 1.50 11.89
CA GLY A 582 40.37 0.63 10.71
C GLY A 582 41.33 1.07 9.61
N LEU A 583 41.58 2.37 9.46
CA LEU A 583 42.56 2.91 8.51
C LEU A 583 44.01 2.75 8.99
N ILE A 584 44.27 2.91 10.29
CA ILE A 584 45.62 2.72 10.87
C ILE A 584 46.04 1.25 10.75
N PHE A 585 45.15 0.32 11.08
CA PHE A 585 45.42 -1.12 11.05
C PHE A 585 45.00 -1.80 9.74
N ARG A 586 44.85 -1.04 8.64
CA ARG A 586 44.24 -1.49 7.37
C ARG A 586 44.83 -2.76 6.74
N ASP A 587 46.12 -3.01 6.95
CA ASP A 587 46.83 -4.14 6.34
C ASP A 587 46.93 -5.34 7.32
N GLU A 588 46.52 -5.15 8.58
CA GLU A 588 46.21 -6.21 9.55
C GLU A 588 44.70 -6.56 9.58
N PHE A 589 43.86 -5.72 8.97
CA PHE A 589 42.41 -5.77 9.07
C PHE A 589 41.79 -6.81 8.12
N GLN A 590 41.22 -7.89 8.68
CA GLN A 590 40.72 -9.03 7.89
C GLN A 590 39.19 -9.14 7.79
N VAL A 591 38.40 -8.51 8.68
CA VAL A 591 36.94 -8.71 8.76
C VAL A 591 36.21 -7.42 9.13
N VAL A 592 35.26 -6.97 8.27
CA VAL A 592 34.21 -6.01 8.64
C VAL A 592 33.04 -6.78 9.24
N SER A 593 32.58 -6.42 10.43
CA SER A 593 31.40 -7.06 11.05
C SER A 593 30.56 -6.08 11.88
N SER A 594 29.24 -6.31 11.88
CA SER A 594 28.27 -5.64 12.76
C SER A 594 27.05 -6.55 12.93
N THR A 595 26.31 -6.39 14.02
CA THR A 595 25.06 -7.12 14.28
C THR A 595 23.99 -6.84 13.21
N PHE A 596 24.03 -5.67 12.56
CA PHE A 596 23.09 -5.28 11.51
C PHE A 596 23.81 -4.63 10.32
N ALA A 597 23.45 -5.05 9.10
CA ALA A 597 24.05 -4.52 7.86
C ALA A 597 23.87 -3.01 7.67
N HIS A 598 22.77 -2.44 8.18
CA HIS A 598 22.53 -0.98 8.16
C HIS A 598 23.68 -0.19 8.79
N SER A 599 24.26 -0.67 9.90
CA SER A 599 25.36 0.01 10.59
C SER A 599 26.65 0.02 9.76
N ILE A 600 26.86 -1.00 8.92
CA ILE A 600 28.01 -1.06 7.99
C ILE A 600 27.79 -0.04 6.85
N VAL A 601 26.57 0.03 6.29
CA VAL A 601 26.22 1.03 5.27
C VAL A 601 26.32 2.46 5.82
N HIS A 602 25.92 2.68 7.07
CA HIS A 602 26.07 3.97 7.74
C HIS A 602 27.56 4.33 7.96
N ALA A 603 28.39 3.36 8.41
CA ALA A 603 29.82 3.57 8.60
C ALA A 603 30.54 4.03 7.33
N PHE A 604 30.32 3.36 6.20
CA PHE A 604 30.96 3.76 4.94
C PHE A 604 30.40 5.07 4.37
N ARG A 605 29.11 5.38 4.58
CA ARG A 605 28.54 6.71 4.28
C ARG A 605 29.10 7.83 5.15
N THR A 606 29.49 7.53 6.40
CA THR A 606 30.24 8.50 7.21
C THR A 606 31.66 8.66 6.67
N PHE A 607 32.34 7.57 6.32
CA PHE A 607 33.67 7.61 5.69
C PHE A 607 33.69 8.46 4.40
N GLU A 608 32.70 8.28 3.51
CA GLU A 608 32.50 9.13 2.31
C GLU A 608 32.49 10.64 2.60
N GLN A 609 32.09 11.05 3.81
CA GLN A 609 32.01 12.46 4.23
C GLN A 609 33.22 12.97 5.03
N VAL A 610 34.06 12.08 5.59
CA VAL A 610 35.15 12.48 6.49
C VAL A 610 36.52 11.88 6.15
N TRP A 611 36.66 11.16 5.03
CA TRP A 611 37.93 10.52 4.65
C TRP A 611 39.08 11.52 4.49
N GLU A 612 38.81 12.76 4.04
CA GLU A 612 39.81 13.84 3.95
C GLU A 612 40.32 14.27 5.33
N GLU A 613 39.42 14.38 6.32
CA GLU A 613 39.75 14.70 7.71
C GLU A 613 40.54 13.55 8.36
N LEU A 614 40.13 12.30 8.12
CA LEU A 614 40.84 11.09 8.57
C LEU A 614 42.24 10.99 7.94
N VAL A 615 42.41 11.41 6.69
CA VAL A 615 43.72 11.50 6.00
C VAL A 615 44.61 12.56 6.65
N VAL A 616 44.07 13.69 7.12
CA VAL A 616 44.82 14.71 7.88
C VAL A 616 45.19 14.22 9.28
N ASP A 617 44.25 13.62 10.02
CA ASP A 617 44.51 13.03 11.34
C ASP A 617 45.66 12.00 11.28
N ILE A 618 45.69 11.17 10.22
CA ILE A 618 46.78 10.21 9.96
C ILE A 618 48.08 10.92 9.56
N ARG A 619 48.04 11.89 8.63
CA ARG A 619 49.25 12.60 8.13
C ARG A 619 49.99 13.33 9.25
N GLU A 620 49.26 14.06 10.09
CA GLU A 620 49.82 14.89 11.16
C GLU A 620 49.96 14.14 12.50
N GLY A 621 49.33 12.96 12.64
CA GLY A 621 49.35 12.18 13.88
C GLY A 621 48.51 12.75 15.02
N VAL A 622 47.64 13.72 14.74
CA VAL A 622 46.85 14.47 15.74
C VAL A 622 45.37 14.23 15.51
N LEU A 623 44.66 13.78 16.55
CA LEU A 623 43.23 13.49 16.46
C LEU A 623 42.41 14.79 16.38
N SER A 624 41.46 14.84 15.45
CA SER A 624 40.53 15.94 15.23
C SER A 624 39.84 16.45 16.51
N SER A 625 39.49 17.74 16.50
CA SER A 625 38.66 18.40 17.51
C SER A 625 37.21 17.89 17.53
N ARG A 626 36.77 17.18 16.47
CA ARG A 626 35.49 16.47 16.39
C ARG A 626 35.30 15.47 17.52
N VAL A 627 36.39 14.84 17.99
CA VAL A 627 36.37 13.92 19.12
C VAL A 627 36.62 14.72 20.40
N THR A 628 35.60 14.85 21.24
CA THR A 628 35.60 15.64 22.48
C THR A 628 35.63 14.78 23.75
N VAL A 629 35.14 13.53 23.70
CA VAL A 629 35.10 12.61 24.86
C VAL A 629 36.52 12.33 25.38
N PRO A 630 36.89 12.73 26.62
CA PRO A 630 38.29 12.70 27.07
C PRO A 630 38.94 11.32 27.11
N SER A 631 38.17 10.28 27.45
CA SER A 631 38.66 8.88 27.45
C SER A 631 39.01 8.40 26.05
N ILE A 632 38.20 8.74 25.04
CA ILE A 632 38.46 8.39 23.64
C ILE A 632 39.72 9.12 23.17
N ARG A 633 39.83 10.44 23.39
CA ARG A 633 41.03 11.21 22.99
C ARG A 633 42.32 10.62 23.58
N LEU A 634 42.30 10.29 24.87
CA LEU A 634 43.45 9.75 25.60
C LEU A 634 43.92 8.36 25.12
N VAL A 635 43.04 7.58 24.49
CA VAL A 635 43.41 6.26 23.95
C VAL A 635 43.78 6.36 22.47
N MET A 636 43.02 7.12 21.67
CA MET A 636 43.34 7.35 20.26
C MET A 636 44.68 8.07 20.08
N SER A 637 45.06 9.01 20.97
CA SER A 637 46.38 9.67 20.96
C SER A 637 47.56 8.77 21.31
N LYS A 638 47.35 7.47 21.56
CA LYS A 638 48.38 6.44 21.72
C LYS A 638 48.50 5.52 20.50
N LEU A 639 47.45 5.47 19.68
CA LEU A 639 47.41 4.73 18.42
C LEU A 639 47.89 5.58 17.25
N LEU A 640 47.39 6.81 17.17
CA LEU A 640 47.66 7.75 16.09
C LEU A 640 49.11 8.26 16.15
N LYS A 641 49.77 8.28 15.00
CA LYS A 641 51.14 8.77 14.76
C LYS A 641 51.19 9.40 13.36
N PRO A 642 52.11 10.33 13.08
CA PRO A 642 52.22 10.94 11.75
C PRO A 642 52.66 9.89 10.72
N ASP A 643 51.81 9.63 9.71
CA ASP A 643 52.10 8.74 8.58
C ASP A 643 51.67 9.38 7.24
N PRO A 644 52.55 10.17 6.60
CA PRO A 644 52.24 10.82 5.34
C PRO A 644 52.10 9.86 4.13
N GLU A 645 52.75 8.69 4.15
CA GLU A 645 52.68 7.74 3.03
C GLU A 645 51.35 6.97 3.03
N LEU A 646 50.87 6.58 4.21
CA LEU A 646 49.53 6.02 4.38
C LEU A 646 48.45 7.03 4.00
N ALA A 647 48.59 8.27 4.48
CA ALA A 647 47.68 9.37 4.17
C ALA A 647 47.54 9.59 2.65
N GLU A 648 48.66 9.66 1.92
CA GLU A 648 48.66 9.86 0.47
C GLU A 648 48.13 8.64 -0.30
N THR A 649 48.42 7.43 0.19
CA THR A 649 47.89 6.18 -0.39
C THR A 649 46.37 6.09 -0.28
N ILE A 650 45.79 6.56 0.83
CA ILE A 650 44.33 6.66 1.00
C ILE A 650 43.79 7.78 0.09
N TYR A 651 44.43 8.95 0.10
CA TYR A 651 44.01 10.14 -0.66
C TYR A 651 43.87 9.87 -2.16
N SER A 652 44.89 9.24 -2.77
CA SER A 652 44.88 8.85 -4.18
C SER A 652 43.72 7.90 -4.51
N LYS A 653 43.48 6.89 -3.66
CA LYS A 653 42.42 5.89 -3.87
C LYS A 653 41.04 6.54 -3.77
N CYS A 654 40.76 7.28 -2.71
CA CYS A 654 39.47 7.95 -2.50
C CYS A 654 39.17 8.98 -3.59
N SER A 655 40.16 9.76 -4.01
CA SER A 655 40.02 10.75 -5.09
C SER A 655 39.55 10.12 -6.41
N SER A 656 40.05 8.92 -6.75
CA SER A 656 39.69 8.23 -8.00
C SER A 656 38.24 7.72 -8.07
N LEU A 657 37.53 7.63 -6.94
CA LEU A 657 36.16 7.15 -6.84
C LEU A 657 35.10 8.27 -6.94
N SER A 658 35.53 9.53 -7.05
CA SER A 658 34.66 10.73 -6.91
C SER A 658 33.63 10.98 -8.05
N ASN A 659 33.72 10.26 -9.17
CA ASN A 659 32.89 10.50 -10.38
C ASN A 659 31.39 10.15 -10.27
N TRP A 660 30.89 9.72 -9.10
CA TRP A 660 29.49 9.31 -8.90
C TRP A 660 28.52 10.45 -8.52
N ARG A 661 28.98 11.71 -8.45
CA ARG A 661 28.24 12.87 -7.89
C ARG A 661 26.97 13.34 -8.65
N ASN A 662 26.65 12.82 -9.84
CA ASN A 662 25.67 13.40 -10.77
C ASN A 662 24.16 13.19 -10.45
N LEU A 663 23.77 13.05 -9.17
CA LEU A 663 22.37 12.75 -8.77
C LEU A 663 21.84 13.50 -7.52
N LEU A 664 22.56 14.50 -7.00
CA LEU A 664 22.16 15.24 -5.79
C LEU A 664 22.25 16.76 -5.97
N LEU A 665 21.42 17.50 -5.23
CA LEU A 665 21.40 18.96 -5.19
C LEU A 665 22.11 19.45 -3.92
N SER A 666 23.43 19.27 -3.87
CA SER A 666 24.29 19.56 -2.71
C SER A 666 25.42 20.54 -3.09
N ILE A 667 25.63 21.59 -2.28
CA ILE A 667 26.81 22.48 -2.42
C ILE A 667 27.96 21.97 -1.54
N ASN A 668 27.65 21.41 -0.38
CA ASN A 668 28.62 21.01 0.63
C ASN A 668 28.22 19.64 1.21
N ILE A 669 28.33 19.44 2.53
CA ILE A 669 27.87 18.25 3.26
C ILE A 669 26.34 18.07 3.29
N ASP A 670 25.58 19.02 2.73
CA ASP A 670 24.12 19.08 2.77
C ASP A 670 23.46 18.09 1.79
N LYS A 671 22.39 17.43 2.22
CA LYS A 671 21.74 16.34 1.46
C LYS A 671 20.32 16.69 1.02
N ASN A 672 20.10 17.97 0.71
CA ASN A 672 18.84 18.49 0.22
C ASN A 672 18.40 17.76 -1.07
N THR A 673 17.18 17.22 -1.06
CA THR A 673 16.60 16.53 -2.21
C THR A 673 15.58 17.40 -2.93
N GLU A 674 15.16 16.97 -4.14
CA GLU A 674 14.04 17.57 -4.87
C GLU A 674 12.76 17.67 -4.02
N LYS A 675 12.54 16.72 -3.08
CA LYS A 675 11.41 16.75 -2.15
C LYS A 675 11.53 17.87 -1.12
N ASP A 676 12.74 18.16 -0.64
CA ASP A 676 12.96 19.16 0.41
C ASP A 676 12.88 20.58 -0.19
N LEU A 677 13.36 20.75 -1.42
CA LEU A 677 13.12 21.93 -2.25
C LEU A 677 11.62 22.15 -2.51
N GLN A 678 10.87 21.10 -2.87
CA GLN A 678 9.41 21.18 -3.05
C GLN A 678 8.71 21.64 -1.76
N LEU A 679 9.09 21.08 -0.61
CA LEU A 679 8.55 21.48 0.70
C LEU A 679 8.92 22.92 1.08
N ALA A 680 10.12 23.39 0.75
CA ALA A 680 10.52 24.78 0.95
C ALA A 680 9.67 25.75 0.13
N VAL A 681 9.41 25.44 -1.15
CA VAL A 681 8.53 26.26 -1.99
C VAL A 681 7.07 26.23 -1.49
N GLU A 682 6.56 25.07 -1.06
CA GLU A 682 5.23 24.92 -0.43
C GLU A 682 5.10 25.60 0.95
N ALA A 683 6.21 25.91 1.63
CA ALA A 683 6.20 26.75 2.82
C ALA A 683 6.19 28.24 2.45
N ALA A 684 7.15 28.68 1.64
CA ALA A 684 7.33 30.09 1.31
C ALA A 684 6.16 30.69 0.49
N SER A 685 5.60 29.94 -0.45
CA SER A 685 4.47 30.38 -1.28
C SER A 685 3.19 30.70 -0.48
N LYS A 686 3.10 30.28 0.78
CA LYS A 686 1.96 30.64 1.66
C LYS A 686 1.91 32.15 1.96
N HIS A 687 3.04 32.85 1.95
CA HIS A 687 3.07 34.30 2.15
C HIS A 687 2.41 35.08 0.99
N LEU A 688 2.27 34.47 -0.20
CA LEU A 688 1.61 35.06 -1.36
C LEU A 688 0.07 34.94 -1.33
N VAL A 689 -0.48 34.08 -0.46
CA VAL A 689 -1.91 33.72 -0.44
C VAL A 689 -2.80 34.91 -0.09
N ASP A 690 -2.35 35.79 0.81
CA ASP A 690 -3.13 36.95 1.25
C ASP A 690 -3.19 38.06 0.17
N GLU A 691 -2.15 38.19 -0.67
CA GLU A 691 -2.20 39.00 -1.91
C GLU A 691 -2.95 38.30 -3.06
N LYS A 692 -3.39 37.05 -2.87
CA LYS A 692 -4.02 36.17 -3.89
C LYS A 692 -3.10 35.85 -5.07
N LEU A 693 -1.80 35.80 -4.81
CA LEU A 693 -0.78 35.44 -5.78
C LEU A 693 -0.36 33.97 -5.59
N GLU A 694 0.06 33.33 -6.67
CA GLU A 694 0.48 31.93 -6.68
C GLU A 694 1.75 31.75 -7.51
N VAL A 695 2.57 30.75 -7.14
CA VAL A 695 3.74 30.33 -7.91
C VAL A 695 3.24 29.42 -9.03
N MET A 696 3.21 29.93 -10.26
CA MET A 696 2.73 29.24 -11.46
C MET A 696 3.60 28.00 -11.77
N ASP A 697 4.91 28.17 -11.71
CA ASP A 697 5.90 27.09 -11.76
C ASP A 697 7.25 27.59 -11.18
N PHE A 698 8.15 26.66 -10.87
CA PHE A 698 9.47 26.97 -10.33
C PHE A 698 10.56 25.98 -10.75
N THR A 699 11.82 26.42 -10.62
CA THR A 699 13.00 25.55 -10.73
C THR A 699 14.16 26.12 -9.90
N SER A 700 15.23 25.36 -9.72
CA SER A 700 16.41 25.74 -8.95
C SER A 700 17.71 25.36 -9.67
N HIS A 701 18.80 26.05 -9.34
CA HIS A 701 20.15 25.61 -9.65
C HIS A 701 21.12 26.06 -8.53
N VAL A 702 22.29 25.43 -8.50
CA VAL A 702 23.42 25.90 -7.70
C VAL A 702 24.21 26.91 -8.52
N ASN A 703 24.58 28.05 -7.92
CA ASN A 703 25.52 28.99 -8.48
C ASN A 703 26.89 28.88 -7.77
N VAL A 704 27.81 28.13 -8.39
CA VAL A 704 29.22 28.01 -7.94
C VAL A 704 30.16 29.09 -8.50
N SER A 705 29.65 30.11 -9.23
CA SER A 705 30.49 31.23 -9.71
C SER A 705 30.51 32.44 -8.77
N ALA A 706 29.71 32.40 -7.70
CA ALA A 706 29.84 33.27 -6.54
C ALA A 706 30.70 32.59 -5.46
N ASP A 707 31.32 33.40 -4.60
CA ASP A 707 32.11 32.93 -3.44
C ASP A 707 31.61 33.66 -2.16
N PRO A 708 31.07 32.94 -1.16
CA PRO A 708 30.72 31.51 -1.18
C PRO A 708 29.57 31.20 -2.15
N GLY A 709 29.61 30.01 -2.77
CA GLY A 709 28.58 29.55 -3.70
C GLY A 709 27.20 29.39 -3.04
N HIS A 710 26.14 29.65 -3.79
CA HIS A 710 24.77 29.75 -3.25
C HIS A 710 23.70 29.03 -4.08
N TYR A 711 22.54 28.79 -3.45
CA TYR A 711 21.36 28.25 -4.12
C TYR A 711 20.56 29.37 -4.77
N VAL A 712 20.11 29.14 -6.01
CA VAL A 712 19.25 30.06 -6.76
C VAL A 712 17.95 29.36 -7.10
N ILE A 713 16.83 29.89 -6.60
CA ILE A 713 15.47 29.41 -6.88
C ILE A 713 14.77 30.44 -7.77
N SER A 714 14.22 29.99 -8.89
CA SER A 714 13.51 30.82 -9.87
C SER A 714 12.01 30.52 -9.84
N TRP A 715 11.19 31.54 -9.57
CA TRP A 715 9.72 31.46 -9.53
C TRP A 715 9.09 32.27 -10.66
N GLU A 716 8.08 31.71 -11.33
CA GLU A 716 7.14 32.47 -12.16
C GLU A 716 5.84 32.66 -11.36
N LEU A 717 5.34 33.90 -11.28
CA LEU A 717 4.16 34.24 -10.48
C LEU A 717 2.93 34.53 -11.35
N SER A 718 1.74 34.39 -10.77
CA SER A 718 0.47 34.70 -11.43
C SER A 718 0.25 36.21 -11.66
N GLY A 719 0.91 37.06 -10.85
CA GLY A 719 0.88 38.52 -10.92
C GLY A 719 2.12 39.14 -10.23
N GLU A 720 2.11 40.46 -10.04
CA GLU A 720 3.20 41.19 -9.38
C GLU A 720 2.96 41.27 -7.86
N ALA A 721 3.92 40.76 -7.08
CA ALA A 721 3.91 40.81 -5.62
C ALA A 721 4.71 42.01 -5.08
N THR A 722 4.41 42.40 -3.84
CA THR A 722 5.17 43.44 -3.10
C THR A 722 6.61 42.99 -2.78
N ASP A 723 7.53 43.96 -2.70
CA ASP A 723 8.96 43.68 -2.44
C ASP A 723 9.17 43.15 -1.01
N GLU A 724 8.37 43.58 -0.04
CA GLU A 724 8.36 43.06 1.33
C GLU A 724 8.02 41.56 1.37
N ILE A 725 6.91 41.14 0.74
CA ILE A 725 6.46 39.74 0.76
C ILE A 725 7.42 38.84 -0.04
N LEU A 726 8.05 39.35 -1.10
CA LEU A 726 9.06 38.58 -1.84
C LEU A 726 10.36 38.39 -1.04
N GLN A 727 10.76 39.33 -0.19
CA GLN A 727 11.84 39.13 0.77
C GLN A 727 11.43 38.13 1.87
N GLU A 728 10.21 38.19 2.40
CA GLU A 728 9.70 37.16 3.33
C GLU A 728 9.69 35.76 2.71
N CYS A 729 9.28 35.63 1.44
CA CYS A 729 9.34 34.37 0.69
C CYS A 729 10.78 33.85 0.58
N CYS A 730 11.74 34.73 0.27
CA CYS A 730 13.16 34.39 0.19
C CYS A 730 13.70 33.87 1.54
N ASP A 731 13.33 34.53 2.63
CA ASP A 731 13.69 34.13 3.99
C ASP A 731 12.99 32.86 4.47
N CYS A 732 11.76 32.61 4.03
CA CYS A 732 11.03 31.38 4.32
C CYS A 732 11.62 30.18 3.56
N LEU A 733 12.12 30.38 2.33
CA LEU A 733 12.85 29.36 1.57
C LEU A 733 14.14 28.91 2.29
N ASP A 734 15.02 29.84 2.67
CA ASP A 734 16.29 29.54 3.34
C ASP A 734 16.05 28.86 4.70
N LYS A 735 15.04 29.30 5.46
CA LYS A 735 14.65 28.70 6.77
C LYS A 735 14.04 27.31 6.68
N THR A 736 13.43 26.92 5.55
CA THR A 736 12.70 25.65 5.43
C THR A 736 13.58 24.46 5.03
N PHE A 737 14.82 24.69 4.58
CA PHE A 737 15.80 23.61 4.40
C PHE A 737 16.28 23.08 5.76
N LEU A 738 15.61 22.03 6.26
CA LEU A 738 15.88 21.41 7.57
C LEU A 738 17.11 20.47 7.59
N ASP A 739 17.85 20.33 6.48
CA ASP A 739 19.09 19.58 6.46
C ASP A 739 20.13 20.23 7.39
N ALA A 740 20.64 19.44 8.35
CA ALA A 740 21.54 19.96 9.37
C ALA A 740 22.87 20.50 8.80
N GLY A 741 23.35 19.93 7.68
CA GLY A 741 24.53 20.37 6.95
C GLY A 741 24.29 21.68 6.20
N TYR A 742 23.10 21.89 5.64
CA TYR A 742 22.69 23.16 5.06
C TYR A 742 22.66 24.26 6.13
N VAL A 743 21.90 24.03 7.20
CA VAL A 743 21.73 24.99 8.30
C VAL A 743 23.06 25.32 8.99
N SER A 744 23.98 24.37 9.13
CA SER A 744 25.33 24.67 9.64
C SER A 744 26.15 25.48 8.65
N SER A 745 26.13 25.13 7.36
CA SER A 745 26.96 25.77 6.34
C SER A 745 26.51 27.20 6.03
N ARG A 746 25.20 27.48 6.04
CA ARG A 746 24.64 28.84 5.96
C ARG A 746 25.11 29.71 7.12
N LYS A 747 25.03 29.21 8.36
CA LYS A 747 25.43 29.94 9.58
C LYS A 747 26.92 30.29 9.68
N VAL A 748 27.79 29.51 9.05
CA VAL A 748 29.24 29.80 8.99
C VAL A 748 29.67 30.45 7.67
N ASN A 749 28.71 30.86 6.84
CA ASN A 749 28.92 31.43 5.49
C ASN A 749 29.78 30.56 4.56
N ALA A 750 29.69 29.22 4.70
CA ALA A 750 30.25 28.24 3.76
C ALA A 750 29.27 27.89 2.62
N ILE A 751 28.01 28.33 2.73
CA ILE A 751 27.04 28.45 1.64
C ILE A 751 26.48 29.88 1.70
N GLY A 752 26.53 30.59 0.58
CA GLY A 752 26.05 31.96 0.47
C GLY A 752 24.54 32.11 0.66
N ALA A 753 24.05 33.35 0.73
CA ALA A 753 22.63 33.64 0.88
C ALA A 753 21.79 33.01 -0.24
N LEU A 754 20.70 32.32 0.11
CA LEU A 754 19.78 31.80 -0.90
C LEU A 754 19.22 32.95 -1.72
N GLU A 755 19.23 32.83 -3.04
CA GLU A 755 18.71 33.83 -3.97
C GLU A 755 17.36 33.40 -4.54
N LEU A 756 16.32 34.20 -4.32
CA LEU A 756 15.03 34.07 -4.99
C LEU A 756 14.98 35.00 -6.21
N ARG A 757 14.81 34.42 -7.41
CA ARG A 757 14.63 35.15 -8.67
C ARG A 757 13.19 35.06 -9.14
N ILE A 758 12.55 36.21 -9.37
CA ILE A 758 11.23 36.25 -10.01
C ILE A 758 11.44 36.40 -11.52
N VAL A 759 10.89 35.47 -12.31
CA VAL A 759 11.01 35.47 -13.78
C VAL A 759 9.70 35.89 -14.46
N LYS A 760 9.82 36.44 -15.67
CA LYS A 760 8.69 36.93 -16.49
C LYS A 760 7.68 35.81 -16.75
N ARG A 761 6.39 36.16 -16.75
CA ARG A 761 5.32 35.22 -17.10
C ARG A 761 5.53 34.65 -18.52
N GLY A 762 5.33 33.34 -18.68
CA GLY A 762 5.67 32.58 -19.87
C GLY A 762 7.14 32.13 -19.97
N THR A 763 7.96 32.24 -18.91
CA THR A 763 9.34 31.73 -18.92
C THR A 763 9.36 30.21 -18.90
N PHE A 764 8.52 29.56 -18.08
CA PHE A 764 8.41 28.11 -18.10
C PHE A 764 7.77 27.57 -19.39
N HIS A 765 6.97 28.38 -20.09
CA HIS A 765 6.51 28.06 -21.44
C HIS A 765 7.67 28.07 -22.45
N LYS A 766 8.56 29.08 -22.41
CA LYS A 766 9.79 29.09 -23.23
C LYS A 766 10.73 27.92 -22.94
N ILE A 767 10.76 27.43 -21.68
CA ILE A 767 11.52 26.24 -21.30
C ILE A 767 10.87 24.99 -21.92
N LEU A 768 9.54 24.83 -21.84
CA LEU A 768 8.80 23.78 -22.55
C LEU A 768 9.08 23.83 -24.07
N ASP A 769 8.96 25.00 -24.71
CA ASP A 769 9.23 25.20 -26.14
C ASP A 769 10.66 24.79 -26.52
N HIS A 770 11.65 25.09 -25.68
CA HIS A 770 13.04 24.68 -25.88
C HIS A 770 13.19 23.14 -25.87
N PHE A 771 12.57 22.44 -24.92
CA PHE A 771 12.62 20.97 -24.87
C PHE A 771 11.81 20.30 -25.97
N VAL A 772 10.69 20.90 -26.41
CA VAL A 772 9.93 20.43 -27.59
C VAL A 772 10.73 20.64 -28.87
N GLY A 773 11.43 21.77 -29.01
CA GLY A 773 12.35 22.06 -30.11
C GLY A 773 13.56 21.12 -30.18
N LEU A 774 13.93 20.48 -29.06
CA LEU A 774 14.93 19.41 -28.99
C LEU A 774 14.36 18.00 -29.25
N GLY A 775 13.07 17.88 -29.60
CA GLY A 775 12.40 16.62 -29.96
C GLY A 775 11.59 15.96 -28.83
N GLY A 776 11.40 16.63 -27.69
CA GLY A 776 10.56 16.12 -26.59
C GLY A 776 9.06 16.15 -26.90
N THR A 777 8.29 15.21 -26.35
CA THR A 777 6.82 15.20 -26.49
C THR A 777 6.13 15.93 -25.34
N VAL A 778 5.18 16.81 -25.65
CA VAL A 778 4.51 17.71 -24.68
C VAL A 778 3.85 16.94 -23.53
N SER A 779 3.25 15.78 -23.79
CA SER A 779 2.59 14.94 -22.78
C SER A 779 3.54 14.18 -21.85
N GLN A 780 4.86 14.26 -22.09
CA GLN A 780 5.91 13.67 -21.25
C GLN A 780 6.80 14.74 -20.59
N PHE A 781 6.71 16.00 -21.02
CA PHE A 781 7.50 17.08 -20.44
C PHE A 781 7.08 17.36 -18.99
N LYS A 782 8.09 17.58 -18.13
CA LYS A 782 7.95 18.13 -16.78
C LYS A 782 9.07 19.13 -16.57
N THR A 783 8.75 20.32 -16.10
CA THR A 783 9.76 21.31 -15.69
C THR A 783 10.64 20.69 -14.60
N PRO A 784 11.96 20.52 -14.83
CA PRO A 784 12.86 19.96 -13.84
C PRO A 784 12.94 20.90 -12.63
N ARG A 785 12.75 20.40 -11.40
CA ARG A 785 12.91 21.22 -10.18
C ARG A 785 14.37 21.59 -9.92
N CYS A 786 15.29 20.78 -10.43
CA CYS A 786 16.74 20.88 -10.21
C CYS A 786 17.47 20.91 -11.57
N VAL A 787 18.13 22.03 -11.89
CA VAL A 787 18.90 22.21 -13.12
C VAL A 787 20.39 22.05 -12.81
N GLY A 788 21.00 21.00 -13.38
CA GLY A 788 22.44 20.77 -13.25
C GLY A 788 23.27 21.86 -13.96
N PRO A 789 24.48 22.19 -13.45
CA PRO A 789 25.29 23.32 -13.94
C PRO A 789 25.76 23.17 -15.40
N THR A 790 25.66 21.97 -15.97
CA THR A 790 25.96 21.69 -17.38
C THR A 790 24.86 22.13 -18.36
N ASN A 791 23.64 22.43 -17.89
CA ASN A 791 22.51 22.81 -18.75
C ASN A 791 22.44 24.32 -18.98
N SER A 792 23.48 24.85 -19.63
CA SER A 792 23.69 26.29 -19.87
C SER A 792 22.53 26.97 -20.60
N SER A 793 21.90 26.30 -21.59
CA SER A 793 20.74 26.83 -22.32
C SER A 793 19.57 27.17 -21.40
N LEU A 794 19.25 26.30 -20.45
CA LEU A 794 18.14 26.47 -19.52
C LEU A 794 18.46 27.58 -18.50
N ILE A 795 19.69 27.62 -17.99
CA ILE A 795 20.19 28.69 -17.11
C ILE A 795 20.18 30.05 -17.84
N GLN A 796 20.48 30.10 -19.13
CA GLN A 796 20.42 31.31 -19.95
C GLN A 796 18.98 31.78 -20.20
N ILE A 797 18.03 30.87 -20.43
CA ILE A 797 16.59 31.21 -20.53
C ILE A 797 16.10 31.81 -19.21
N LEU A 798 16.41 31.19 -18.07
CA LEU A 798 16.04 31.72 -16.75
C LEU A 798 16.66 33.11 -16.52
N SER A 799 17.98 33.23 -16.70
CA SER A 799 18.72 34.47 -16.41
C SER A 799 18.31 35.65 -17.29
N SER A 800 17.97 35.42 -18.56
CA SER A 800 17.49 36.45 -19.49
C SER A 800 16.03 36.89 -19.25
N ASN A 801 15.29 36.16 -18.41
CA ASN A 801 13.90 36.46 -18.08
C ASN A 801 13.68 36.86 -16.61
N VAL A 802 14.75 37.08 -15.82
CA VAL A 802 14.62 37.66 -14.47
C VAL A 802 13.98 39.06 -14.54
N VAL A 803 13.15 39.38 -13.54
CA VAL A 803 12.51 40.68 -13.31
C VAL A 803 13.07 41.32 -12.03
N LYS A 804 13.16 40.54 -10.95
CA LYS A 804 13.73 40.93 -9.66
C LYS A 804 14.50 39.76 -9.03
N SER A 805 15.51 40.06 -8.22
CA SER A 805 16.28 39.12 -7.38
C SER A 805 16.26 39.59 -5.93
N TYR A 806 16.17 38.64 -5.01
CA TYR A 806 16.26 38.83 -3.56
C TYR A 806 17.27 37.85 -2.99
N SER A 807 18.01 38.26 -1.95
CA SER A 807 18.94 37.38 -1.25
C SER A 807 18.51 37.28 0.21
N SER A 808 18.52 36.07 0.77
CA SER A 808 17.96 35.85 2.10
C SER A 808 18.84 36.40 3.23
N THR A 809 18.17 37.08 4.15
CA THR A 809 18.63 37.58 5.45
C THR A 809 18.37 36.60 6.59
N ALA A 810 17.88 35.39 6.28
CA ALA A 810 17.39 34.41 7.26
C ALA A 810 18.36 34.02 8.38
N PHE A 811 19.67 34.17 8.16
CA PHE A 811 20.74 33.69 9.01
C PHE A 811 21.73 34.77 9.47
N PHE A 812 21.49 36.05 9.15
CA PHE A 812 22.37 37.19 9.48
C PHE A 812 21.58 38.46 9.84
#